data_AF-A0A428UZ25-F1
#
_entry.id   AF-A0A428UZ25-F1
#
_cell.length_a   1.000
_cell.length_b   1.000
_cell.length_c   1.000
_cell.angle_alpha   90.00
_cell.angle_beta   90.00
_cell.angle_gamma   90.00
#
_symmetry.space_group_name_H-M   'P 1'
#
loop_
_entity.id
_entity.type
_entity.pdbx_description
1 polymer ?
#
loop_
_entity_poly.entity_id
_entity_poly.type
_entity_poly.pdbx_seq_one_letter_code
_entity_poly.pdbx_strand_id
1 'polypeptide(L)'
;MRLLHTTNLELVSFIGKSIFERPPYAILSHTWKDDEFVFEEAKDGINQHLQNPRRGLQKILDACEKARENNLDYLWVDTCCIDKSSSAELSEAINSMFKWYMESANCYVFMDDVTLQEDGFMDNFANSRWFTRGWTLQELIAPHGLFFFDQDWNYMCSRDQIASRLEEITGITETILRRAHTFPRLKTPLLGGRKPLCPGCGHLDEVKRELAEEPISRKMTWAADRRTTRPEDASYSLMGLFDINMPLLYGEGENAFRRLQEEILQKSPDQSILTWTEPIGEDQDLFHKPYLPKGPSSFRFAVRRPVAGLLERGDIITTTRGLEIDVLLGPCAIRYKHTSSPTLDKEHFMAVLSCAVDRNPLPRVAILVEPFTPGDPDTAYTRVRNRLLIQLHPNGRPSIWATGVQGVEFKNAFLDYDPRKLSPRRILLAAIRPMRYHLKQRLIVSVVAPEISMAHAETKHWTPSHDTKILFKAQRGVGRLSLGGASIIINKPSEVTESWSIMRFAGLVSFLLPFAAAQTFSNNVIYDPPNNYTDPQVLYSRPVELSDGTLLATWENYSPEPPLVWFPIVKSVDGGKTWKEISRVRDQVNNWGLRYQPFLYQLKEDIGDFEAGTVLISGSSIPTNLSHTQIELYASRDLGYTWEFVSHVAAGGEARPEHGLTPVWEPFLMTYQGELILYYSDQRDNATHSQKLVHQRSSDLLTWSDVVEDTKYADYYARPGMPTVAELPNGEYIYVYEYGGEPSADRYWFPVYYRLSEDPLAFLNATHHQVVSDDGTKPAGSPYVVWSSCGGENGTIVVSCGTMSQIFTNQALGHPDAWKKWEVPQPTAYTRALLVFEEDPDLLMIMGAGDLPPGKVNEVSASVVRLSEVMKA
;
A
#
# COMPACT_ATOMS: atom_id res chain seq x y z
N MET A 1 -11.22 22.78 10.95
CA MET A 1 -10.25 23.73 11.56
C MET A 1 -10.98 24.81 12.36
N ARG A 2 -10.33 25.45 13.34
CA ARG A 2 -10.82 26.68 13.99
C ARG A 2 -9.94 27.88 13.60
N LEU A 3 -10.50 29.08 13.63
CA LEU A 3 -9.81 30.33 13.32
C LEU A 3 -10.12 31.38 14.40
N LEU A 4 -9.14 32.19 14.74
CA LEU A 4 -9.30 33.33 15.63
C LEU A 4 -9.73 34.55 14.83
N HIS A 5 -10.84 35.18 15.19
CA HIS A 5 -11.26 36.43 14.56
C HIS A 5 -10.43 37.59 15.12
N THR A 6 -9.77 38.34 14.23
CA THR A 6 -8.66 39.26 14.56
C THR A 6 -9.09 40.53 15.29
N THR A 7 -10.39 40.86 15.29
CA THR A 7 -10.91 42.09 15.93
C THR A 7 -11.53 41.82 17.30
N ASN A 8 -12.44 40.85 17.38
CA ASN A 8 -13.15 40.53 18.64
C ASN A 8 -12.47 39.38 19.43
N LEU A 9 -11.43 38.77 18.85
CA LEU A 9 -10.63 37.69 19.44
C LEU A 9 -11.45 36.44 19.80
N GLU A 10 -12.56 36.23 19.10
CA GLU A 10 -13.37 35.02 19.26
C GLU A 10 -12.79 33.86 18.44
N LEU A 11 -12.75 32.68 19.05
CA LEU A 11 -12.35 31.45 18.37
C LEU A 11 -13.56 30.83 17.66
N VAL A 12 -13.53 30.82 16.33
CA VAL A 12 -14.66 30.38 15.48
C VAL A 12 -14.35 29.01 14.87
N SER A 13 -15.32 28.09 14.94
CA SER A 13 -15.19 26.74 14.39
C SER A 13 -15.68 26.64 12.95
N PHE A 14 -14.86 26.05 12.08
CA PHE A 14 -15.18 25.73 10.69
C PHE A 14 -14.99 24.22 10.42
N ILE A 15 -15.30 23.37 11.40
CA ILE A 15 -15.26 21.91 11.25
C ILE A 15 -16.39 21.47 10.31
N GLY A 16 -16.08 20.54 9.38
CA GLY A 16 -17.05 20.05 8.38
C GLY A 16 -17.38 21.04 7.26
N LYS A 17 -16.68 22.18 7.19
CA LYS A 17 -16.90 23.22 6.16
C LYS A 17 -15.93 23.06 4.99
N SER A 18 -16.45 23.21 3.76
CA SER A 18 -15.64 23.19 2.54
C SER A 18 -14.71 24.41 2.44
N ILE A 19 -13.76 24.39 1.50
CA ILE A 19 -12.88 25.54 1.25
C ILE A 19 -13.66 26.80 0.84
N PHE A 20 -14.79 26.65 0.16
CA PHE A 20 -15.63 27.77 -0.29
C PHE A 20 -16.44 28.39 0.85
N GLU A 21 -16.66 27.64 1.92
CA GLU A 21 -17.34 28.11 3.13
C GLU A 21 -16.39 28.68 4.18
N ARG A 22 -15.07 28.52 4.00
CA ARG A 22 -14.05 29.06 4.89
C ARG A 22 -13.65 30.48 4.46
N PRO A 23 -13.60 31.45 5.39
CA PRO A 23 -13.14 32.79 5.06
C PRO A 23 -11.63 32.79 4.76
N PRO A 24 -11.13 33.73 3.96
CA PRO A 24 -9.69 33.96 3.84
C PRO A 24 -9.06 34.26 5.20
N TYR A 25 -7.90 33.68 5.47
CA TYR A 25 -7.22 33.81 6.76
C TYR A 25 -5.71 33.96 6.61
N ALA A 26 -5.09 34.59 7.60
CA ALA A 26 -3.65 34.57 7.80
C ALA A 26 -3.26 33.37 8.67
N ILE A 27 -2.00 32.94 8.60
CA ILE A 27 -1.45 31.88 9.45
C ILE A 27 -0.16 32.35 10.13
N LEU A 28 -0.01 32.08 11.43
CA LEU A 28 1.20 32.40 12.19
C LEU A 28 2.15 31.19 12.21
N SER A 29 3.34 31.36 11.65
CA SER A 29 4.45 30.43 11.78
C SER A 29 5.44 30.96 12.82
N HIS A 30 5.79 30.14 13.82
CA HIS A 30 6.68 30.57 14.89
C HIS A 30 7.33 29.36 15.60
N THR A 31 8.37 29.62 16.40
CA THR A 31 8.95 28.59 17.26
C THR A 31 8.42 28.74 18.69
N TRP A 32 7.86 27.67 19.26
CA TRP A 32 7.25 27.72 20.59
C TRP A 32 8.29 28.01 21.68
N LYS A 33 7.86 28.78 22.69
CA LYS A 33 8.56 29.00 23.98
C LYS A 33 7.70 28.50 25.16
N ASP A 34 8.16 28.71 26.39
CA ASP A 34 7.48 28.19 27.59
C ASP A 34 6.19 28.94 27.93
N ASP A 35 5.95 30.12 27.37
CA ASP A 35 4.84 31.01 27.72
C ASP A 35 3.81 31.20 26.59
N GLU A 36 3.70 30.20 25.70
CA GLU A 36 2.71 30.18 24.63
C GLU A 36 1.28 30.24 25.15
N PHE A 37 0.43 30.98 24.44
CA PHE A 37 -1.00 31.02 24.70
C PHE A 37 -1.68 29.84 24.01
N VAL A 38 -2.37 29.00 24.80
CA VAL A 38 -2.87 27.70 24.34
C VAL A 38 -4.39 27.67 24.16
N PHE A 39 -4.90 26.59 23.54
CA PHE A 39 -6.33 26.42 23.24
C PHE A 39 -7.25 26.55 24.46
N GLU A 40 -6.90 25.95 25.60
CA GLU A 40 -7.73 26.03 26.81
C GLU A 40 -7.93 27.49 27.27
N GLU A 41 -6.89 28.32 27.19
CA GLU A 41 -6.99 29.75 27.53
C GLU A 41 -7.80 30.53 26.48
N ALA A 42 -7.68 30.16 25.21
CA ALA A 42 -8.46 30.78 24.14
C ALA A 42 -9.96 30.45 24.25
N LYS A 43 -10.28 29.22 24.68
CA LYS A 43 -11.64 28.71 24.87
C LYS A 43 -12.38 29.44 25.99
N ASP A 44 -11.67 29.79 27.07
CA ASP A 44 -12.24 30.58 28.18
C ASP A 44 -12.44 32.05 27.81
N GLY A 45 -11.86 32.49 26.69
CA GLY A 45 -12.08 33.80 26.08
C GLY A 45 -10.86 34.71 26.24
N ILE A 46 -10.18 34.98 25.12
CA ILE A 46 -8.94 35.78 25.06
C ILE A 46 -9.07 37.14 25.75
N ASN A 47 -10.25 37.77 25.66
CA ASN A 47 -10.52 39.08 26.24
C ASN A 47 -10.27 39.14 27.76
N GLN A 48 -10.35 38.01 28.47
CA GLN A 48 -10.07 37.94 29.91
C GLN A 48 -8.58 38.10 30.25
N HIS A 49 -7.70 37.89 29.27
CA HIS A 49 -6.24 37.89 29.46
C HIS A 49 -5.57 39.19 28.98
N LEU A 50 -6.35 40.22 28.57
CA LEU A 50 -5.84 41.44 27.96
C LEU A 50 -5.25 42.48 28.93
N GLN A 51 -5.56 42.42 30.24
CA GLN A 51 -5.11 43.45 31.18
C GLN A 51 -3.60 43.46 31.40
N ASN A 52 -2.94 42.29 31.27
CA ASN A 52 -1.48 42.12 31.34
C ASN A 52 -1.10 40.90 30.47
N PRO A 53 -1.06 41.05 29.14
CA PRO A 53 -0.85 39.91 28.25
C PRO A 53 0.57 39.35 28.45
N ARG A 54 0.66 38.02 28.61
CA ARG A 54 1.94 37.30 28.56
C ARG A 54 2.53 37.42 27.15
N ARG A 55 3.84 37.24 26.98
CA ARG A 55 4.51 37.43 25.67
C ARG A 55 3.91 36.54 24.58
N GLY A 56 3.57 35.29 24.90
CA GLY A 56 2.87 34.39 23.98
C GLY A 56 1.52 34.93 23.48
N LEU A 57 0.72 35.57 24.35
CA LEU A 57 -0.53 36.22 23.95
C LEU A 57 -0.27 37.51 23.17
N GLN A 58 0.67 38.35 23.61
CA GLN A 58 1.03 39.59 22.92
C GLN A 58 1.41 39.31 21.46
N LYS A 59 2.24 38.28 21.22
CA LYS A 59 2.60 37.80 19.88
C LYS A 59 1.38 37.46 19.02
N ILE A 60 0.33 36.84 19.58
CA ILE A 60 -0.91 36.54 18.83
C ILE A 60 -1.68 37.83 18.53
N LEU A 61 -1.74 38.78 19.46
CA LEU A 61 -2.40 40.07 19.25
C LEU A 61 -1.71 40.89 18.14
N ASP A 62 -0.38 40.92 18.15
CA ASP A 62 0.41 41.57 17.10
C ASP A 62 0.22 40.88 15.74
N ALA A 63 0.15 39.54 15.71
CA ALA A 63 -0.17 38.79 14.51
C ALA A 63 -1.58 39.10 13.97
N CYS A 64 -2.57 39.26 14.86
CA CYS A 64 -3.92 39.72 14.50
C CYS A 64 -3.90 41.14 13.93
N GLU A 65 -3.07 42.04 14.46
CA GLU A 65 -2.87 43.37 13.88
C GLU A 65 -2.28 43.29 12.46
N LYS A 66 -1.25 42.47 12.23
CA LYS A 66 -0.70 42.24 10.88
C LYS A 66 -1.71 41.63 9.91
N ALA A 67 -2.59 40.74 10.39
CA ALA A 67 -3.69 40.22 9.59
C ALA A 67 -4.67 41.34 9.18
N ARG A 68 -5.08 42.21 10.13
CA ARG A 68 -5.98 43.35 9.87
C ARG A 68 -5.37 44.39 8.92
N GLU A 69 -4.08 44.71 9.07
CA GLU A 69 -3.34 45.58 8.14
C GLU A 69 -3.44 45.08 6.68
N ASN A 70 -3.60 43.76 6.49
CA ASN A 70 -3.73 43.11 5.19
C ASN A 70 -5.17 42.73 4.81
N ASN A 71 -6.18 43.23 5.54
CA ASN A 71 -7.62 42.93 5.34
C ASN A 71 -7.98 41.45 5.49
N LEU A 72 -7.34 40.74 6.41
CA LEU A 72 -7.69 39.38 6.78
C LEU A 72 -8.32 39.37 8.17
N ASP A 73 -9.60 39.03 8.23
CA ASP A 73 -10.38 39.06 9.47
C ASP A 73 -10.10 37.87 10.38
N TYR A 74 -9.44 36.83 9.86
CA TYR A 74 -9.17 35.58 10.58
C TYR A 74 -7.68 35.24 10.60
N LEU A 75 -7.23 34.68 11.72
CA LEU A 75 -5.87 34.17 11.94
C LEU A 75 -5.94 32.71 12.42
N TRP A 76 -5.07 31.86 11.89
CA TRP A 76 -4.82 30.53 12.42
C TRP A 76 -3.50 30.49 13.19
N VAL A 77 -3.52 29.88 14.37
CA VAL A 77 -2.32 29.65 15.22
C VAL A 77 -2.39 28.25 15.80
N ASP A 78 -1.37 27.43 15.58
CA ASP A 78 -1.31 26.04 16.01
C ASP A 78 -1.38 25.83 17.54
N THR A 79 -0.98 26.83 18.33
CA THR A 79 -1.05 26.77 19.79
C THR A 79 -2.46 26.89 20.34
N CYS A 80 -3.31 27.72 19.73
CA CYS A 80 -4.62 28.07 20.29
C CYS A 80 -5.82 27.77 19.37
N CYS A 81 -5.61 27.37 18.12
CA CYS A 81 -6.68 26.96 17.20
C CYS A 81 -6.89 25.45 17.12
N ILE A 82 -6.04 24.66 17.79
CA ILE A 82 -6.11 23.19 17.83
C ILE A 82 -6.32 22.74 19.27
N ASP A 83 -7.38 21.95 19.49
CA ASP A 83 -7.55 21.23 20.75
C ASP A 83 -6.60 20.03 20.78
N LYS A 84 -5.44 20.23 21.44
CA LYS A 84 -4.42 19.19 21.60
C LYS A 84 -4.81 18.12 22.63
N SER A 85 -5.86 18.32 23.42
CA SER A 85 -6.39 17.32 24.35
C SER A 85 -7.24 16.26 23.63
N SER A 86 -7.83 16.63 22.50
CA SER A 86 -8.57 15.73 21.61
C SER A 86 -7.61 15.04 20.63
N SER A 87 -7.35 13.75 20.84
CA SER A 87 -6.50 12.95 19.95
C SER A 87 -7.04 12.88 18.52
N ALA A 88 -8.37 12.85 18.35
CA ALA A 88 -9.03 12.87 17.05
C ALA A 88 -8.77 14.19 16.32
N GLU A 89 -8.96 15.32 17.00
CA GLU A 89 -8.73 16.64 16.40
C GLU A 89 -7.26 16.89 16.11
N LEU A 90 -6.36 16.52 17.03
CA LEU A 90 -4.91 16.62 16.82
C LEU A 90 -4.47 15.81 15.59
N SER A 91 -5.02 14.61 15.42
CA SER A 91 -4.76 13.76 14.26
C SER A 91 -5.26 14.39 12.97
N GLU A 92 -6.50 14.89 12.94
CA GLU A 92 -7.06 15.59 11.78
C GLU A 92 -6.25 16.85 11.44
N ALA A 93 -5.85 17.62 12.46
CA ALA A 93 -5.12 18.85 12.29
C ALA A 93 -3.71 18.63 11.71
N ILE A 94 -2.96 17.65 12.23
CA ILE A 94 -1.63 17.34 11.70
C ILE A 94 -1.72 16.80 10.26
N ASN A 95 -2.66 15.91 9.96
CA ASN A 95 -2.89 15.41 8.61
C ASN A 95 -3.34 16.51 7.62
N SER A 96 -3.94 17.58 8.12
CA SER A 96 -4.44 18.70 7.30
C SER A 96 -3.51 19.93 7.28
N MET A 97 -2.45 19.94 8.11
CA MET A 97 -1.67 21.15 8.38
C MET A 97 -1.04 21.73 7.11
N PHE A 98 -0.40 20.90 6.30
CA PHE A 98 0.20 21.32 5.03
C PHE A 98 -0.82 22.00 4.10
N LYS A 99 -2.03 21.42 4.01
CA LYS A 99 -3.15 21.98 3.25
C LYS A 99 -3.60 23.32 3.82
N TRP A 100 -3.69 23.47 5.14
CA TRP A 100 -4.05 24.75 5.77
C TRP A 100 -3.00 25.84 5.53
N TYR A 101 -1.71 25.52 5.62
CA TYR A 101 -0.66 26.48 5.25
C TYR A 101 -0.78 26.88 3.78
N MET A 102 -1.05 25.93 2.88
CA MET A 102 -1.20 26.21 1.46
C MET A 102 -2.44 27.05 1.12
N GLU A 103 -3.55 26.83 1.80
CA GLU A 103 -4.80 27.58 1.61
C GLU A 103 -4.80 28.95 2.32
N SER A 104 -3.82 29.23 3.17
CA SER A 104 -3.70 30.53 3.84
C SER A 104 -3.41 31.64 2.82
N ALA A 105 -3.99 32.82 3.06
CA ALA A 105 -3.73 33.99 2.21
C ALA A 105 -2.31 34.52 2.43
N ASN A 106 -1.92 34.66 3.70
CA ASN A 106 -0.59 35.09 4.14
C ASN A 106 -0.11 34.21 5.29
N CYS A 107 1.15 33.80 5.24
CA CYS A 107 1.88 33.24 6.36
C CYS A 107 2.84 34.28 6.92
N TYR A 108 2.69 34.58 8.21
CA TYR A 108 3.58 35.47 8.94
C TYR A 108 4.56 34.62 9.75
N VAL A 109 5.84 34.73 9.42
CA VAL A 109 6.93 34.06 10.16
C VAL A 109 7.46 35.03 11.19
N PHE A 110 7.22 34.72 12.47
CA PHE A 110 7.75 35.49 13.59
C PHE A 110 9.08 34.88 14.07
N MET A 111 10.18 35.62 13.89
CA MET A 111 11.52 35.20 14.28
C MET A 111 11.92 35.83 15.61
N ASP A 112 11.68 35.11 16.71
CA ASP A 112 11.94 35.62 18.07
C ASP A 112 13.42 35.89 18.38
N ASP A 113 14.32 35.34 17.57
CA ASP A 113 15.77 35.34 17.76
C ASP A 113 16.53 36.19 16.72
N VAL A 114 15.81 37.05 15.99
CA VAL A 114 16.37 37.97 14.99
C VAL A 114 15.93 39.40 15.31
N THR A 115 16.85 40.36 15.16
CA THR A 115 16.60 41.80 15.31
C THR A 115 17.16 42.54 14.09
N LEU A 116 16.41 43.47 13.51
CA LEU A 116 16.89 44.27 12.37
C LEU A 116 18.00 45.28 12.72
N GLN A 117 18.17 45.60 14.01
CA GLN A 117 19.09 46.67 14.47
C GLN A 117 20.52 46.20 14.72
N GLU A 118 20.83 44.91 14.55
CA GLU A 118 22.16 44.33 14.79
C GLU A 118 23.00 44.25 13.51
N ASP A 119 24.30 44.55 13.62
CA ASP A 119 25.27 44.30 12.55
C ASP A 119 25.28 42.80 12.21
N GLY A 120 25.22 42.45 10.93
CA GLY A 120 25.17 41.04 10.50
C GLY A 120 23.77 40.42 10.49
N PHE A 121 22.70 41.22 10.44
CA PHE A 121 21.29 40.79 10.30
C PHE A 121 21.08 39.54 9.41
N MET A 122 21.67 39.50 8.22
CA MET A 122 21.49 38.37 7.29
C MET A 122 22.12 37.05 7.78
N ASP A 123 23.14 37.12 8.62
CA ASP A 123 23.74 35.96 9.27
C ASP A 123 22.89 35.50 10.45
N ASN A 124 22.35 36.43 11.25
CA ASN A 124 21.39 36.09 12.32
C ASN A 124 20.11 35.47 11.74
N PHE A 125 19.61 36.01 10.62
CA PHE A 125 18.51 35.43 9.86
C PHE A 125 18.80 33.99 9.44
N ALA A 126 19.93 33.77 8.77
CA ALA A 126 20.32 32.45 8.27
C ALA A 126 20.52 31.42 9.39
N ASN A 127 20.97 31.87 10.57
CA ASN A 127 21.19 31.04 11.75
C ASN A 127 19.98 30.95 12.70
N SER A 128 18.84 31.57 12.34
CA SER A 128 17.65 31.53 13.17
C SER A 128 17.21 30.09 13.44
N ARG A 129 16.76 29.85 14.67
CA ARG A 129 16.21 28.58 15.11
C ARG A 129 15.03 28.14 14.24
N TRP A 130 14.31 29.08 13.63
CA TRP A 130 13.18 28.79 12.74
C TRP A 130 13.58 27.86 11.60
N PHE A 131 14.75 28.02 10.98
CA PHE A 131 15.22 27.14 9.89
C PHE A 131 15.62 25.73 10.36
N THR A 132 15.83 25.56 11.67
CA THR A 132 16.26 24.29 12.28
C THR A 132 15.12 23.50 12.92
N ARG A 133 13.88 23.99 12.90
CA ARG A 133 12.71 23.27 13.44
C ARG A 133 12.08 22.39 12.35
N GLY A 134 11.61 21.20 12.73
CA GLY A 134 11.02 20.23 11.78
C GLY A 134 9.76 20.77 11.09
N TRP A 135 8.77 21.18 11.88
CA TRP A 135 7.47 21.65 11.40
C TRP A 135 7.57 22.85 10.45
N THR A 136 8.50 23.77 10.67
CA THR A 136 8.65 24.98 9.85
C THR A 136 9.07 24.69 8.41
N LEU A 137 9.46 23.46 8.07
CA LEU A 137 9.74 23.06 6.68
C LEU A 137 8.51 23.17 5.79
N GLN A 138 7.40 22.55 6.21
CA GLN A 138 6.15 22.66 5.47
C GLN A 138 5.59 24.09 5.51
N GLU A 139 5.83 24.81 6.60
CA GLU A 139 5.42 26.21 6.76
C GLU A 139 6.18 27.13 5.81
N LEU A 140 7.42 26.79 5.44
CA LEU A 140 8.21 27.50 4.43
C LEU A 140 7.70 27.24 3.00
N ILE A 141 7.36 25.98 2.71
CA ILE A 141 7.09 25.51 1.33
C ILE A 141 5.63 25.74 0.93
N ALA A 142 4.69 25.41 1.81
CA ALA A 142 3.27 25.31 1.47
C ALA A 142 2.57 26.65 1.19
N PRO A 143 2.77 27.73 1.99
CA PRO A 143 1.99 28.96 1.80
C PRO A 143 2.25 29.66 0.47
N HIS A 144 1.18 30.26 -0.07
CA HIS A 144 1.28 31.11 -1.24
C HIS A 144 2.09 32.38 -0.95
N GLY A 145 1.70 33.18 0.05
CA GLY A 145 2.45 34.34 0.53
C GLY A 145 3.14 34.06 1.86
N LEU A 146 4.45 34.29 1.96
CA LEU A 146 5.21 34.11 3.20
C LEU A 146 6.09 35.32 3.49
N PHE A 147 5.95 35.89 4.68
CA PHE A 147 6.57 37.15 5.10
C PHE A 147 7.28 36.98 6.44
N PHE A 148 8.55 37.37 6.52
CA PHE A 148 9.37 37.30 7.72
C PHE A 148 9.32 38.60 8.51
N PHE A 149 9.16 38.46 9.82
CA PHE A 149 9.17 39.54 10.80
C PHE A 149 10.17 39.23 11.92
N ASP A 150 10.84 40.27 12.41
CA ASP A 150 11.79 40.14 13.51
C ASP A 150 11.08 40.03 14.86
N GLN A 151 11.84 39.97 15.96
CA GLN A 151 11.27 39.81 17.30
C GLN A 151 10.35 40.96 17.76
N ASP A 152 10.43 42.11 17.09
CA ASP A 152 9.66 43.33 17.35
C ASP A 152 8.57 43.57 16.29
N TRP A 153 8.24 42.55 15.49
CA TRP A 153 7.24 42.62 14.40
C TRP A 153 7.57 43.60 13.27
N ASN A 154 8.85 43.95 13.10
CA ASN A 154 9.28 44.73 11.95
C ASN A 154 9.38 43.83 10.72
N TYR A 155 8.81 44.28 9.60
CA TYR A 155 8.88 43.55 8.34
C TYR A 155 10.32 43.48 7.82
N MET A 156 10.79 42.27 7.56
CA MET A 156 12.14 42.01 7.05
C MET A 156 12.15 41.82 5.54
N CYS A 157 11.43 40.79 5.06
CA CYS A 157 11.39 40.39 3.65
C CYS A 157 10.28 39.36 3.41
N SER A 158 9.97 39.06 2.15
CA SER A 158 9.16 37.88 1.75
C SER A 158 10.03 36.74 1.23
N ARG A 159 9.51 35.50 1.30
CA ARG A 159 10.17 34.32 0.73
C ARG A 159 10.57 34.53 -0.72
N ASP A 160 9.68 35.08 -1.54
CA ASP A 160 9.93 35.33 -2.96
C ASP A 160 11.06 36.34 -3.19
N GLN A 161 11.19 37.37 -2.34
CA GLN A 161 12.26 38.38 -2.48
C GLN A 161 13.65 37.79 -2.24
N ILE A 162 13.76 36.84 -1.32
CA ILE A 162 15.04 36.26 -0.89
C ILE A 162 15.17 34.78 -1.24
N ALA A 163 14.41 34.28 -2.24
CA ALA A 163 14.36 32.87 -2.60
C ALA A 163 15.75 32.25 -2.87
N SER A 164 16.64 32.98 -3.56
CA SER A 164 18.01 32.52 -3.82
C SER A 164 18.82 32.38 -2.52
N ARG A 165 18.66 33.31 -1.57
CA ARG A 165 19.32 33.22 -0.25
C ARG A 165 18.71 32.10 0.60
N LEU A 166 17.40 31.87 0.50
CA LEU A 166 16.75 30.75 1.16
C LEU A 166 17.17 29.40 0.58
N GLU A 167 17.48 29.31 -0.71
CA GLU A 167 18.09 28.12 -1.30
C GLU A 167 19.48 27.84 -0.69
N GLU A 168 20.28 28.88 -0.44
CA GLU A 168 21.56 28.74 0.26
C GLU A 168 21.40 28.24 1.70
N ILE A 169 20.38 28.73 2.42
CA ILE A 169 20.11 28.37 3.81
C ILE A 169 19.53 26.95 3.93
N THR A 170 18.61 26.58 3.03
CA THR A 170 17.74 25.40 3.21
C THR A 170 17.99 24.28 2.20
N GLY A 171 18.67 24.55 1.08
CA GLY A 171 18.83 23.62 -0.03
C GLY A 171 17.57 23.41 -0.88
N ILE A 172 16.45 24.08 -0.56
CA ILE A 172 15.22 24.06 -1.35
C ILE A 172 15.42 24.96 -2.58
N THR A 173 15.09 24.46 -3.76
CA THR A 173 15.35 25.20 -5.00
C THR A 173 14.54 26.49 -5.06
N GLU A 174 15.10 27.53 -5.69
CA GLU A 174 14.38 28.77 -5.97
C GLU A 174 13.05 28.52 -6.71
N THR A 175 12.99 27.51 -7.57
CA THR A 175 11.75 27.10 -8.27
C THR A 175 10.63 26.73 -7.29
N ILE A 176 10.94 26.02 -6.21
CA ILE A 176 9.97 25.63 -5.18
C ILE A 176 9.70 26.78 -4.20
N LEU A 177 10.69 27.66 -3.97
CA LEU A 177 10.54 28.77 -3.04
C LEU A 177 9.80 29.97 -3.65
N ARG A 178 9.83 30.14 -4.97
CA ARG A 178 9.07 31.18 -5.66
C ARG A 178 7.65 30.69 -5.91
N ARG A 179 6.67 31.39 -5.35
CA ARG A 179 5.24 31.09 -5.54
C ARG A 179 4.47 32.23 -6.19
N ALA A 180 5.14 33.31 -6.56
CA ALA A 180 4.55 34.42 -7.30
C ALA A 180 4.17 34.01 -8.74
N HIS A 181 2.87 33.89 -9.02
CA HIS A 181 2.39 33.84 -10.41
C HIS A 181 2.84 35.09 -11.18
N THR A 182 3.53 34.90 -12.32
CA THR A 182 3.71 35.95 -13.34
C THR A 182 2.48 35.95 -14.24
N PHE A 183 1.50 36.82 -13.99
CA PHE A 183 0.51 37.14 -15.01
C PHE A 183 1.14 38.09 -16.05
N PRO A 184 1.07 37.82 -17.37
CA PRO A 184 1.51 38.75 -18.42
C PRO A 184 0.68 40.05 -18.52
N ARG A 185 -0.27 40.28 -17.60
CA ARG A 185 -1.01 41.54 -17.49
C ARG A 185 -1.30 41.84 -16.02
N LEU A 186 -0.32 42.38 -15.31
CA LEU A 186 -0.50 43.43 -14.31
C LEU A 186 0.89 43.84 -13.80
N LYS A 187 1.25 45.09 -14.08
CA LYS A 187 2.50 45.69 -13.59
C LYS A 187 2.29 46.17 -12.15
N THR A 188 3.26 45.79 -11.33
CA THR A 188 3.62 46.30 -9.98
C THR A 188 2.83 45.85 -8.75
N PRO A 189 3.55 45.49 -7.65
CA PRO A 189 3.02 44.91 -6.42
C PRO A 189 2.66 45.98 -5.39
N LEU A 190 1.63 45.73 -4.58
CA LEU A 190 1.34 46.53 -3.38
C LEU A 190 0.94 45.60 -2.21
N LEU A 191 1.50 45.90 -1.04
CA LEU A 191 0.98 45.52 0.27
C LEU A 191 -0.46 46.04 0.38
N GLY A 192 -1.43 45.13 0.45
CA GLY A 192 -2.84 45.44 0.69
C GLY A 192 -3.64 45.84 -0.56
N GLY A 193 -4.59 44.99 -0.98
CA GLY A 193 -5.61 45.38 -1.96
C GLY A 193 -6.25 44.28 -2.81
N ARG A 194 -6.82 43.24 -2.15
CA ARG A 194 -7.79 42.23 -2.64
C ARG A 194 -7.71 41.74 -4.11
N LYS A 195 -7.32 40.47 -4.27
CA LYS A 195 -8.28 39.34 -4.35
C LYS A 195 -7.75 38.15 -3.53
N PRO A 196 -8.51 37.65 -2.54
CA PRO A 196 -8.17 36.45 -1.80
C PRO A 196 -8.46 35.23 -2.66
N LEU A 197 -7.47 34.34 -2.77
CA LEU A 197 -7.53 33.05 -3.45
C LEU A 197 -7.96 33.16 -4.94
N CYS A 198 -7.31 32.42 -5.81
CA CYS A 198 -8.04 31.92 -6.97
C CYS A 198 -8.43 30.49 -6.64
N PRO A 199 -9.60 30.25 -6.01
CA PRO A 199 -10.18 28.92 -6.06
C PRO A 199 -10.25 28.53 -7.55
N GLY A 200 -9.48 27.53 -7.96
CA GLY A 200 -9.37 27.09 -9.35
C GLY A 200 -8.16 27.58 -10.15
N CYS A 201 -7.15 28.28 -9.59
CA CYS A 201 -5.91 28.56 -10.34
C CYS A 201 -4.99 27.34 -10.52
N GLY A 202 -5.31 26.20 -9.89
CA GLY A 202 -4.45 25.02 -9.91
C GLY A 202 -3.18 25.13 -9.07
N HIS A 203 -3.05 26.14 -8.18
CA HIS A 203 -1.86 26.33 -7.35
C HIS A 203 -1.55 25.13 -6.44
N LEU A 204 -2.59 24.53 -5.85
CA LEU A 204 -2.45 23.29 -5.07
C LEU A 204 -1.85 22.17 -5.92
N ASP A 205 -2.36 22.02 -7.14
CA ASP A 205 -1.91 20.98 -8.08
C ASP A 205 -0.50 21.29 -8.61
N GLU A 206 -0.14 22.57 -8.77
CA GLU A 206 1.19 23.02 -9.19
C GLU A 206 2.25 22.72 -8.13
N VAL A 207 2.02 23.11 -6.86
CA VAL A 207 2.94 22.82 -5.75
C VAL A 207 3.06 21.31 -5.55
N LYS A 208 1.94 20.58 -5.58
CA LYS A 208 1.95 19.11 -5.48
C LYS A 208 2.73 18.47 -6.64
N ARG A 209 2.54 18.95 -7.87
CA ARG A 209 3.26 18.46 -9.05
C ARG A 209 4.76 18.71 -8.92
N GLU A 210 5.19 19.92 -8.57
CA GLU A 210 6.60 20.23 -8.35
C GLU A 210 7.23 19.36 -7.25
N LEU A 211 6.52 19.16 -6.14
CA LEU A 211 6.99 18.29 -5.06
C LEU A 211 6.97 16.80 -5.42
N ALA A 212 6.09 16.37 -6.32
CA ALA A 212 6.03 15.01 -6.84
C ALA A 212 7.20 14.72 -7.81
N GLU A 213 7.61 15.72 -8.58
CA GLU A 213 8.82 15.65 -9.44
C GLU A 213 10.12 15.65 -8.63
N GLU A 214 10.08 16.17 -7.40
CA GLU A 214 11.25 16.16 -6.53
C GLU A 214 11.50 14.78 -5.91
N PRO A 215 12.75 14.30 -5.95
CA PRO A 215 13.12 12.99 -5.41
C PRO A 215 12.91 12.92 -3.92
N ILE A 216 12.62 11.71 -3.45
CA ILE A 216 12.48 11.40 -2.03
C ILE A 216 13.71 11.86 -1.26
N SER A 217 14.91 11.53 -1.72
CA SER A 217 16.15 11.91 -1.04
C SER A 217 16.30 13.42 -0.91
N ARG A 218 15.89 14.20 -1.92
CA ARG A 218 16.04 15.65 -1.90
C ARG A 218 15.08 16.27 -0.89
N LYS A 219 13.82 15.84 -0.89
CA LYS A 219 12.84 16.21 0.14
C LYS A 219 13.35 15.88 1.55
N MET A 220 13.96 14.72 1.73
CA MET A 220 14.59 14.32 3.00
C MET A 220 15.80 15.21 3.37
N THR A 221 16.58 15.70 2.40
CA THR A 221 17.70 16.62 2.69
C THR A 221 17.24 17.94 3.30
N TRP A 222 16.07 18.45 2.91
CA TRP A 222 15.49 19.68 3.48
C TRP A 222 15.13 19.53 4.96
N ALA A 223 14.96 18.29 5.41
CA ALA A 223 14.65 17.91 6.78
C ALA A 223 15.88 17.43 7.57
N ALA A 224 17.01 17.15 6.91
CA ALA A 224 18.14 16.44 7.51
C ALA A 224 18.79 17.19 8.69
N ASP A 225 18.80 18.52 8.65
CA ASP A 225 19.38 19.38 9.68
C ASP A 225 18.34 19.96 10.65
N ARG A 226 17.07 19.57 10.48
CA ARG A 226 15.96 20.02 11.31
C ARG A 226 15.76 19.12 12.52
N ARG A 227 15.24 19.70 13.60
CA ARG A 227 15.03 19.07 14.90
C ARG A 227 13.58 19.20 15.34
N THR A 228 13.08 18.15 15.96
CA THR A 228 11.76 18.11 16.58
C THR A 228 11.89 17.84 18.07
N THR A 229 10.85 18.19 18.84
CA THR A 229 10.83 17.95 20.29
C THR A 229 10.57 16.47 20.57
N ARG A 230 9.61 15.87 19.85
CA ARG A 230 9.34 14.44 19.90
C ARG A 230 10.00 13.75 18.69
N PRO A 231 10.55 12.53 18.84
CA PRO A 231 11.19 11.82 17.74
C PRO A 231 10.22 11.52 16.59
N GLU A 232 8.96 11.21 16.87
CA GLU A 232 7.94 10.88 15.87
C GLU A 232 7.57 12.07 14.99
N ASP A 233 7.62 13.29 15.54
CA ASP A 233 7.30 14.53 14.82
C ASP A 233 8.26 14.78 13.64
N ALA A 234 9.47 14.18 13.66
CA ALA A 234 10.37 14.22 12.51
C ALA A 234 9.75 13.54 11.27
N SER A 235 8.79 12.65 11.48
CA SER A 235 8.02 11.97 10.43
C SER A 235 6.74 12.74 10.14
N TYR A 236 5.99 13.12 11.18
CA TYR A 236 4.70 13.80 11.01
C TYR A 236 4.83 15.16 10.31
N SER A 237 5.92 15.90 10.58
CA SER A 237 6.21 17.16 9.89
C SER A 237 6.52 17.02 8.39
N LEU A 238 6.75 15.79 7.91
CA LEU A 238 7.04 15.50 6.50
C LEU A 238 5.84 14.95 5.73
N MET A 239 4.78 14.53 6.42
CA MET A 239 3.61 13.88 5.80
C MET A 239 3.02 14.70 4.66
N GLY A 240 2.83 16.01 4.88
CA GLY A 240 2.32 16.91 3.84
C GLY A 240 3.23 17.07 2.62
N LEU A 241 4.55 17.04 2.82
CA LEU A 241 5.55 17.16 1.76
C LEU A 241 5.55 15.94 0.81
N PHE A 242 5.13 14.78 1.33
CA PHE A 242 5.03 13.52 0.60
C PHE A 242 3.59 13.15 0.24
N ASP A 243 2.61 14.00 0.54
CA ASP A 243 1.18 13.74 0.36
C ASP A 243 0.72 12.42 1.01
N ILE A 244 1.16 12.20 2.25
CA ILE A 244 0.88 11.00 3.05
C ILE A 244 -0.08 11.33 4.18
N ASN A 245 -1.02 10.42 4.42
CA ASN A 245 -1.87 10.41 5.60
C ASN A 245 -1.58 9.13 6.39
N MET A 246 -1.25 9.27 7.68
CA MET A 246 -0.98 8.12 8.55
C MET A 246 -1.42 8.43 9.99
N PRO A 247 -1.88 7.42 10.77
CA PRO A 247 -2.25 7.62 12.17
C PRO A 247 -1.08 8.10 13.03
N LEU A 248 -1.34 9.06 13.92
CA LEU A 248 -0.36 9.54 14.90
C LEU A 248 -0.30 8.60 16.10
N LEU A 249 0.83 7.92 16.28
CA LEU A 249 1.09 7.07 17.45
C LEU A 249 2.25 7.68 18.26
N TYR A 250 1.94 8.63 19.14
CA TYR A 250 2.95 9.21 20.03
C TYR A 250 3.50 8.16 21.01
N GLY A 251 4.83 8.04 21.08
CA GLY A 251 5.54 7.02 21.86
C GLY A 251 6.14 5.90 21.00
N GLU A 252 5.92 5.89 19.69
CA GLU A 252 6.50 4.88 18.78
C GLU A 252 7.97 5.16 18.39
N GLY A 253 8.49 6.34 18.71
CA GLY A 253 9.88 6.73 18.42
C GLY A 253 10.22 6.70 16.93
N GLU A 254 11.35 6.09 16.59
CA GLU A 254 11.86 5.98 15.21
C GLU A 254 10.96 5.10 14.31
N ASN A 255 10.01 4.34 14.88
CA ASN A 255 9.06 3.55 14.08
C ASN A 255 8.12 4.43 13.24
N ALA A 256 7.84 5.65 13.69
CA ALA A 256 7.07 6.62 12.91
C ALA A 256 7.74 6.91 11.56
N PHE A 257 9.07 7.01 11.55
CA PHE A 257 9.82 7.30 10.34
C PHE A 257 9.85 6.11 9.39
N ARG A 258 9.96 4.89 9.94
CA ARG A 258 9.84 3.65 9.17
C ARG A 258 8.49 3.56 8.47
N ARG A 259 7.40 3.82 9.20
CA ARG A 259 6.04 3.85 8.64
C ARG A 259 5.91 4.91 7.56
N LEU A 260 6.43 6.12 7.79
CA LEU A 260 6.47 7.17 6.76
C LEU A 260 7.18 6.66 5.49
N GLN A 261 8.33 6.01 5.62
CA GLN A 261 9.06 5.48 4.47
C GLN A 261 8.31 4.35 3.77
N GLU A 262 7.63 3.49 4.51
CA GLU A 262 6.76 2.45 3.95
C GLU A 262 5.60 3.05 3.16
N GLU A 263 4.94 4.09 3.68
CA GLU A 263 3.89 4.86 2.98
C GLU A 263 4.43 5.58 1.73
N ILE A 264 5.65 6.15 1.80
CA ILE A 264 6.32 6.76 0.63
C ILE A 264 6.54 5.69 -0.46
N LEU A 265 7.07 4.53 -0.07
CA LEU A 265 7.37 3.42 -0.98
C LEU A 265 6.12 2.78 -1.61
N GLN A 266 4.96 2.88 -0.95
CA GLN A 266 3.70 2.47 -1.56
C GLN A 266 3.26 3.39 -2.71
N LYS A 267 3.68 4.67 -2.69
CA LYS A 267 3.26 5.68 -3.67
C LYS A 267 4.31 6.02 -4.73
N SER A 268 5.58 5.67 -4.50
CA SER A 268 6.68 6.11 -5.36
C SER A 268 7.75 5.02 -5.53
N PRO A 269 8.11 4.66 -6.78
CA PRO A 269 9.21 3.75 -7.06
C PRO A 269 10.60 4.44 -7.02
N ASP A 270 10.71 5.64 -6.45
CA ASP A 270 11.95 6.41 -6.47
C ASP A 270 13.03 5.79 -5.56
N GLN A 271 14.00 5.12 -6.20
CA GLN A 271 15.15 4.51 -5.52
C GLN A 271 16.08 5.50 -4.83
N SER A 272 15.89 6.82 -4.99
CA SER A 272 16.64 7.83 -4.24
C SER A 272 16.47 7.67 -2.72
N ILE A 273 15.38 7.05 -2.25
CA ILE A 273 15.19 6.70 -0.83
C ILE A 273 16.31 5.81 -0.25
N LEU A 274 17.07 5.11 -1.09
CA LEU A 274 18.23 4.30 -0.68
C LEU A 274 19.54 5.10 -0.61
N THR A 275 19.55 6.38 -0.97
CA THR A 275 20.76 7.23 -1.02
C THR A 275 21.12 7.89 0.32
N TRP A 276 20.89 7.19 1.42
CA TRP A 276 21.20 7.63 2.78
C TRP A 276 22.59 7.15 3.23
N THR A 277 23.14 7.78 4.27
CA THR A 277 24.37 7.36 4.96
C THR A 277 24.23 7.43 6.48
N GLU A 278 24.86 6.52 7.22
CA GLU A 278 24.91 6.60 8.69
C GLU A 278 25.86 7.72 9.18
N PRO A 279 25.45 8.55 10.14
CA PRO A 279 26.33 9.54 10.77
C PRO A 279 27.39 8.90 11.68
N ILE A 280 28.52 9.59 11.88
CA ILE A 280 29.58 9.17 12.81
C ILE A 280 29.10 9.38 14.25
N GLY A 281 29.03 8.30 15.05
CA GLY A 281 28.81 8.42 16.50
C GLY A 281 28.07 7.26 17.17
N GLU A 282 27.34 6.42 16.43
CA GLU A 282 26.66 5.24 16.98
C GLU A 282 27.44 3.98 16.67
N ASP A 283 28.48 3.70 17.45
CA ASP A 283 29.27 2.46 17.38
C ASP A 283 28.59 1.33 18.18
N GLN A 284 27.26 1.20 18.10
CA GLN A 284 26.49 0.34 19.01
C GLN A 284 25.77 -0.88 18.44
N ASP A 285 25.75 -1.13 17.13
CA ASP A 285 25.25 -2.42 16.65
C ASP A 285 25.91 -2.85 15.33
N LEU A 286 27.09 -3.48 15.42
CA LEU A 286 27.73 -4.19 14.30
C LEU A 286 26.84 -5.30 13.69
N PHE A 287 25.70 -5.61 14.30
CA PHE A 287 24.77 -6.68 13.92
C PHE A 287 23.42 -6.20 13.38
N HIS A 288 23.09 -4.90 13.46
CA HIS A 288 21.87 -4.35 12.88
C HIS A 288 22.21 -3.70 11.53
N LYS A 289 21.88 -4.37 10.42
CA LYS A 289 22.01 -3.79 9.06
C LYS A 289 20.63 -3.39 8.56
N PRO A 290 20.19 -2.14 8.78
CA PRO A 290 18.89 -1.71 8.27
C PRO A 290 18.99 -1.43 6.77
N TYR A 291 17.95 -1.76 6.01
CA TYR A 291 17.85 -1.39 4.59
C TYR A 291 17.31 0.04 4.39
N LEU A 292 16.61 0.59 5.40
CA LEU A 292 16.14 1.99 5.46
C LEU A 292 16.71 2.74 6.68
N PRO A 293 16.95 4.05 6.60
CA PRO A 293 17.51 4.84 7.68
C PRO A 293 16.48 5.12 8.79
N LYS A 294 16.96 5.49 9.98
CA LYS A 294 16.13 5.82 11.15
C LYS A 294 15.49 7.21 11.13
N GLY A 295 15.94 8.10 10.24
CA GLY A 295 15.48 9.48 10.22
C GLY A 295 16.03 10.29 9.02
N PRO A 296 15.49 11.49 8.80
CA PRO A 296 15.87 12.35 7.66
C PRO A 296 17.34 12.80 7.70
N SER A 297 17.95 12.88 8.88
CA SER A 297 19.37 13.24 9.06
C SER A 297 20.34 12.32 8.30
N SER A 298 19.93 11.07 8.04
CA SER A 298 20.73 10.13 7.25
C SER A 298 20.85 10.54 5.78
N PHE A 299 20.00 11.46 5.30
CA PHE A 299 20.02 11.95 3.92
C PHE A 299 20.85 13.24 3.75
N ARG A 300 21.56 13.73 4.77
CA ARG A 300 22.35 14.97 4.69
C ARG A 300 23.29 15.03 3.47
N PHE A 301 23.86 13.88 3.08
CA PHE A 301 24.79 13.75 1.95
C PHE A 301 24.18 13.04 0.74
N ALA A 302 22.86 12.93 0.69
CA ALA A 302 22.13 12.27 -0.37
C ALA A 302 22.13 13.08 -1.69
N VAL A 303 21.50 12.50 -2.71
CA VAL A 303 21.45 13.08 -4.07
C VAL A 303 20.76 14.42 -4.07
N ARG A 304 21.43 15.41 -4.68
CA ARG A 304 20.86 16.74 -4.90
C ARG A 304 19.85 16.73 -6.05
N ARG A 305 20.07 16.08 -7.21
CA ARG A 305 19.02 15.88 -8.25
C ARG A 305 19.30 14.60 -9.06
N PRO A 306 18.39 13.62 -9.19
CA PRO A 306 18.39 12.64 -10.26
C PRO A 306 17.67 13.22 -11.47
N VAL A 307 18.21 12.95 -12.66
CA VAL A 307 17.50 13.18 -13.92
C VAL A 307 16.72 11.91 -14.25
N ALA A 308 15.41 12.04 -14.44
CA ALA A 308 14.57 10.99 -15.01
C ALA A 308 15.03 10.71 -16.45
N GLY A 309 15.51 9.50 -16.69
CA GLY A 309 15.84 9.05 -18.04
C GLY A 309 17.00 8.04 -18.12
N LEU A 310 16.74 6.97 -18.88
CA LEU A 310 17.67 6.00 -19.47
C LEU A 310 18.03 4.72 -18.68
N LEU A 311 17.15 4.23 -17.82
CA LEU A 311 16.91 2.78 -17.67
C LEU A 311 15.40 2.59 -17.50
N GLU A 312 14.77 1.86 -18.41
CA GLU A 312 13.37 1.46 -18.28
C GLU A 312 13.22 0.59 -17.03
N ARG A 313 12.33 0.98 -16.11
CA ARG A 313 11.86 0.24 -14.91
C ARG A 313 12.94 -0.10 -13.87
N GLY A 314 13.22 0.87 -13.01
CA GLY A 314 13.85 0.63 -11.72
C GLY A 314 12.79 0.57 -10.62
N ASP A 315 12.04 -0.52 -10.51
CA ASP A 315 10.99 -0.63 -9.49
C ASP A 315 11.61 -0.89 -8.11
N ILE A 316 10.88 -0.46 -7.07
CA ILE A 316 11.15 -0.78 -5.67
C ILE A 316 9.85 -1.19 -5.01
N ILE A 317 9.82 -2.38 -4.41
CA ILE A 317 8.62 -2.97 -3.80
C ILE A 317 8.93 -3.36 -2.36
N THR A 318 8.09 -2.89 -1.44
CA THR A 318 8.17 -3.28 -0.02
C THR A 318 7.62 -4.69 0.19
N THR A 319 8.41 -5.58 0.78
CA THR A 319 8.02 -6.94 1.15
C THR A 319 8.17 -7.17 2.66
N THR A 320 7.62 -8.26 3.17
CA THR A 320 7.81 -8.69 4.57
C THR A 320 9.26 -9.03 4.92
N ARG A 321 10.12 -9.27 3.90
CA ARG A 321 11.53 -9.67 4.05
C ARG A 321 12.52 -8.51 3.82
N GLY A 322 12.08 -7.40 3.22
CA GLY A 322 12.95 -6.30 2.79
C GLY A 322 12.41 -5.58 1.56
N LEU A 323 13.27 -4.93 0.80
CA LEU A 323 12.91 -4.20 -0.42
C LEU A 323 13.33 -4.99 -1.65
N GLU A 324 12.39 -5.38 -2.49
CA GLU A 324 12.73 -5.90 -3.83
C GLU A 324 13.03 -4.72 -4.74
N ILE A 325 14.22 -4.69 -5.34
CA ILE A 325 14.71 -3.57 -6.13
C ILE A 325 15.35 -4.04 -7.44
N ASP A 326 15.03 -3.34 -8.52
CA ASP A 326 15.69 -3.52 -9.81
C ASP A 326 16.95 -2.65 -9.88
N VAL A 327 18.12 -3.28 -10.02
CA VAL A 327 19.42 -2.60 -10.04
C VAL A 327 20.34 -3.20 -11.10
N LEU A 328 21.34 -2.44 -11.55
CA LEU A 328 22.51 -3.07 -12.18
C LEU A 328 23.41 -3.60 -11.08
N LEU A 329 23.63 -4.90 -11.06
CA LEU A 329 24.44 -5.58 -10.05
C LEU A 329 25.70 -6.16 -10.67
N GLY A 330 26.84 -5.97 -10.01
CA GLY A 330 28.08 -6.62 -10.40
C GLY A 330 29.10 -6.71 -9.26
N PRO A 331 30.06 -7.64 -9.34
CA PRO A 331 31.06 -7.84 -8.31
C PRO A 331 31.97 -6.61 -8.18
N CYS A 332 32.29 -6.25 -6.94
CA CYS A 332 33.14 -5.12 -6.59
C CYS A 332 34.00 -5.46 -5.37
N ALA A 333 35.25 -4.99 -5.37
CA ALA A 333 36.15 -5.08 -4.22
C ALA A 333 36.68 -3.70 -3.84
N ILE A 334 36.84 -3.45 -2.53
CA ILE A 334 37.49 -2.24 -2.03
C ILE A 334 38.99 -2.54 -1.84
N ARG A 335 39.87 -1.76 -2.47
CA ARG A 335 41.34 -1.90 -2.34
C ARG A 335 41.94 -0.66 -1.71
N TYR A 336 42.94 -0.84 -0.84
CA TYR A 336 43.66 0.28 -0.19
C TYR A 336 45.06 0.41 -0.75
N LYS A 337 45.46 1.64 -1.13
CA LYS A 337 46.85 1.96 -1.46
C LYS A 337 47.65 1.99 -0.16
N HIS A 338 48.59 1.05 0.01
CA HIS A 338 49.61 0.96 1.09
C HIS A 338 49.43 -0.05 2.25
N THR A 339 48.82 -1.22 2.05
CA THR A 339 49.05 -2.37 2.97
C THR A 339 49.89 -3.45 2.27
N SER A 340 50.98 -3.89 2.91
CA SER A 340 51.90 -4.94 2.44
C SER A 340 51.29 -6.35 2.43
N SER A 341 49.99 -6.44 2.63
CA SER A 341 49.14 -7.59 2.36
C SER A 341 47.83 -7.06 1.80
N PRO A 342 47.37 -7.50 0.61
CA PRO A 342 46.01 -7.20 0.17
C PRO A 342 45.08 -7.95 1.12
N THR A 343 44.53 -7.28 2.13
CA THR A 343 43.32 -7.78 2.76
C THR A 343 42.25 -7.72 1.68
N LEU A 344 42.00 -8.84 1.00
CA LEU A 344 40.75 -9.03 0.28
C LEU A 344 39.65 -8.91 1.32
N ASP A 345 38.99 -7.74 1.36
CA ASP A 345 37.62 -7.73 1.85
C ASP A 345 36.82 -8.69 0.95
N LYS A 346 35.85 -9.38 1.54
CA LYS A 346 35.01 -10.39 0.86
C LYS A 346 34.48 -9.87 -0.48
N GLU A 347 34.11 -10.77 -1.40
CA GLU A 347 33.42 -10.37 -2.63
C GLU A 347 32.13 -9.60 -2.27
N HIS A 348 32.13 -8.29 -2.49
CA HIS A 348 30.95 -7.43 -2.40
C HIS A 348 30.33 -7.28 -3.78
N PHE A 349 29.10 -6.81 -3.81
CA PHE A 349 28.43 -6.43 -5.04
C PHE A 349 28.09 -4.94 -5.00
N MET A 350 28.22 -4.31 -6.15
CA MET A 350 27.79 -2.94 -6.38
C MET A 350 26.41 -2.98 -7.00
N ALA A 351 25.44 -2.38 -6.33
CA ALA A 351 24.07 -2.21 -6.83
C ALA A 351 23.91 -0.75 -7.28
N VAL A 352 23.85 -0.54 -8.60
CA VAL A 352 23.63 0.78 -9.21
C VAL A 352 22.16 1.10 -9.18
N LEU A 353 21.82 2.20 -8.50
CA LEU A 353 20.47 2.70 -8.34
C LEU A 353 20.05 3.50 -9.57
N SER A 354 18.75 3.53 -9.82
CA SER A 354 18.13 4.32 -10.89
C SER A 354 17.99 5.81 -10.53
N CYS A 355 19.06 6.40 -9.99
CA CYS A 355 19.13 7.83 -9.64
C CYS A 355 20.49 8.43 -10.04
N ALA A 356 20.48 9.70 -10.47
CA ALA A 356 21.67 10.42 -10.96
C ALA A 356 22.26 11.36 -9.90
N VAL A 357 23.51 11.79 -10.10
CA VAL A 357 24.14 12.83 -9.27
C VAL A 357 24.06 14.19 -9.98
N ASP A 358 23.12 15.03 -9.53
CA ASP A 358 22.87 16.39 -10.03
C ASP A 358 22.21 16.43 -11.43
N ARG A 359 22.10 17.62 -12.05
CA ARG A 359 21.56 17.82 -13.41
C ARG A 359 22.30 17.03 -14.50
N ASN A 360 23.44 16.40 -14.18
CA ASN A 360 24.12 15.52 -15.09
C ASN A 360 23.52 14.10 -14.98
N PRO A 361 22.81 13.60 -16.00
CA PRO A 361 22.19 12.28 -15.97
C PRO A 361 23.21 11.14 -16.00
N LEU A 362 24.45 11.44 -16.41
CA LEU A 362 25.44 10.42 -16.71
C LEU A 362 26.06 9.78 -15.44
N PRO A 363 26.43 10.53 -14.38
CA PRO A 363 26.86 9.90 -13.15
C PRO A 363 25.68 9.27 -12.38
N ARG A 364 25.80 7.98 -12.03
CA ARG A 364 24.79 7.23 -11.26
C ARG A 364 25.25 7.00 -9.82
N VAL A 365 24.31 6.79 -8.91
CA VAL A 365 24.61 6.39 -7.53
C VAL A 365 24.57 4.87 -7.40
N ALA A 366 25.48 4.31 -6.62
CA ALA A 366 25.48 2.91 -6.24
C ALA A 366 25.68 2.72 -4.75
N ILE A 367 25.10 1.64 -4.23
CA ILE A 367 25.30 1.15 -2.87
C ILE A 367 26.07 -0.17 -2.89
N LEU A 368 26.76 -0.48 -1.79
CA LEU A 368 27.40 -1.78 -1.62
C LEU A 368 26.45 -2.75 -0.91
N VAL A 369 26.40 -3.96 -1.44
CA VAL A 369 25.62 -5.06 -0.89
C VAL A 369 26.47 -6.33 -0.83
N GLU A 370 26.07 -7.26 0.03
CA GLU A 370 26.63 -8.62 0.07
C GLU A 370 25.49 -9.64 0.08
N PRO A 371 25.68 -10.86 -0.45
CA PRO A 371 24.66 -11.90 -0.39
C PRO A 371 24.24 -12.18 1.06
N PHE A 372 22.92 -12.26 1.30
CA PHE A 372 22.34 -12.50 2.62
C PHE A 372 22.71 -13.90 3.14
N THR A 373 22.71 -14.91 2.26
CA THR A 373 23.17 -16.27 2.56
C THR A 373 24.51 -16.51 1.86
N PRO A 374 25.58 -16.86 2.59
CA PRO A 374 26.86 -17.18 1.96
C PRO A 374 26.71 -18.37 0.99
N GLY A 375 26.97 -18.15 -0.31
CA GLY A 375 26.93 -19.19 -1.34
C GLY A 375 25.63 -19.28 -2.15
N ASP A 376 24.64 -18.42 -1.90
CA ASP A 376 23.42 -18.28 -2.72
C ASP A 376 23.34 -16.85 -3.28
N PRO A 377 23.97 -16.58 -4.44
CA PRO A 377 24.15 -15.23 -4.96
C PRO A 377 22.92 -14.67 -5.70
N ASP A 378 21.86 -15.44 -5.91
CA ASP A 378 20.93 -15.09 -6.99
C ASP A 378 19.69 -14.30 -6.57
N THR A 379 19.40 -14.13 -5.27
CA THR A 379 18.13 -13.49 -4.86
C THR A 379 18.15 -12.52 -3.68
N ALA A 380 18.96 -12.72 -2.64
CA ALA A 380 18.87 -11.91 -1.41
C ALA A 380 20.20 -11.28 -1.00
N TYR A 381 20.16 -10.00 -0.64
CA TYR A 381 21.30 -9.15 -0.36
C TYR A 381 21.07 -8.32 0.90
N THR A 382 22.12 -7.91 1.58
CA THR A 382 22.05 -6.94 2.67
C THR A 382 22.96 -5.75 2.36
N ARG A 383 22.49 -4.53 2.70
CA ARG A 383 23.30 -3.33 2.54
C ARG A 383 24.48 -3.37 3.50
N VAL A 384 25.66 -3.06 2.98
CA VAL A 384 26.89 -2.98 3.77
C VAL A 384 27.57 -1.64 3.57
N ARG A 385 28.46 -1.31 4.52
CA ARG A 385 29.22 -0.06 4.49
C ARG A 385 28.27 1.14 4.36
N ASN A 386 27.25 1.21 5.22
CA ASN A 386 26.19 2.22 5.21
C ASN A 386 26.69 3.67 5.31
N ARG A 387 27.98 3.90 5.57
CA ARG A 387 28.63 5.21 5.53
C ARG A 387 29.13 5.62 4.14
N LEU A 388 28.96 4.78 3.12
CA LEU A 388 29.49 4.97 1.77
C LEU A 388 28.37 5.03 0.72
N LEU A 389 28.39 6.08 -0.10
CA LEU A 389 27.72 6.13 -1.39
C LEU A 389 28.76 6.25 -2.51
N ILE A 390 28.53 5.50 -3.57
CA ILE A 390 29.43 5.42 -4.73
C ILE A 390 28.80 6.22 -5.87
N GLN A 391 29.59 7.08 -6.52
CA GLN A 391 29.21 7.69 -7.79
C GLN A 391 29.96 6.97 -8.91
N LEU A 392 29.23 6.54 -9.91
CA LEU A 392 29.77 5.95 -11.12
C LEU A 392 29.80 7.00 -12.21
N HIS A 393 30.99 7.38 -12.66
CA HIS A 393 31.16 8.33 -13.76
C HIS A 393 30.93 7.67 -15.12
N PRO A 394 30.67 8.45 -16.18
CA PRO A 394 30.30 7.91 -17.50
C PRO A 394 31.44 7.14 -18.18
N ASN A 395 32.67 7.40 -17.76
CA ASN A 395 33.87 6.66 -18.16
C ASN A 395 34.07 5.34 -17.38
N GLY A 396 33.07 4.91 -16.59
CA GLY A 396 33.13 3.71 -15.77
C GLY A 396 34.12 3.81 -14.61
N ARG A 397 34.51 5.03 -14.20
CA ARG A 397 35.35 5.22 -13.01
C ARG A 397 34.47 5.42 -11.79
N PRO A 398 34.63 4.62 -10.74
CA PRO A 398 33.91 4.85 -9.50
C PRO A 398 34.66 5.92 -8.70
N SER A 399 33.94 6.88 -8.16
CA SER A 399 34.47 7.76 -7.13
C SER A 399 33.61 7.67 -5.88
N ILE A 400 34.27 7.69 -4.73
CA ILE A 400 33.58 7.83 -3.46
C ILE A 400 32.95 9.22 -3.42
N TRP A 401 31.63 9.27 -3.36
CA TRP A 401 30.85 10.48 -3.63
C TRP A 401 30.39 11.16 -2.36
N ALA A 402 29.88 10.36 -1.43
CA ALA A 402 29.64 10.77 -0.07
C ALA A 402 30.19 9.68 0.85
N THR A 403 31.16 10.05 1.66
CA THR A 403 31.34 9.40 2.94
C THR A 403 30.48 10.18 3.91
N GLY A 404 29.76 9.53 4.83
CA GLY A 404 29.16 10.19 6.01
C GLY A 404 30.21 10.82 6.96
N VAL A 405 31.40 11.11 6.41
CA VAL A 405 32.66 11.45 7.03
C VAL A 405 33.27 12.58 6.20
N GLN A 406 33.74 13.65 6.84
CA GLN A 406 34.82 14.45 6.25
C GLN A 406 36.13 13.64 6.34
N GLY A 407 36.38 12.79 5.34
CA GLY A 407 37.72 12.42 4.86
C GLY A 407 38.70 11.69 5.80
N VAL A 408 38.38 10.53 6.39
CA VAL A 408 39.43 9.68 7.01
C VAL A 408 39.39 8.20 6.61
N GLU A 409 38.22 7.54 6.60
CA GLU A 409 38.16 6.07 6.49
C GLU A 409 38.55 5.50 5.09
N PHE A 410 38.33 6.27 4.01
CA PHE A 410 38.56 5.82 2.64
C PHE A 410 39.58 6.66 1.84
N LYS A 411 40.37 7.52 2.49
CA LYS A 411 41.30 8.46 1.83
C LYS A 411 42.30 7.81 0.85
N ASN A 412 42.55 6.50 1.01
CA ASN A 412 43.45 5.71 0.16
C ASN A 412 42.75 4.50 -0.49
N ALA A 413 41.42 4.41 -0.43
CA ALA A 413 40.65 3.31 -0.99
C ALA A 413 40.26 3.58 -2.45
N PHE A 414 40.26 2.55 -3.30
CA PHE A 414 39.69 2.56 -4.64
C PHE A 414 38.83 1.32 -4.85
N LEU A 415 37.78 1.46 -5.65
CA LEU A 415 36.88 0.36 -5.99
C LEU A 415 37.41 -0.34 -7.24
N ASP A 416 37.65 -1.65 -7.12
CA ASP A 416 37.96 -2.55 -8.21
C ASP A 416 36.64 -3.19 -8.67
N TYR A 417 36.18 -2.84 -9.87
CA TYR A 417 34.97 -3.40 -10.47
C TYR A 417 35.12 -3.44 -12.00
N ASP A 418 34.41 -4.37 -12.65
CA ASP A 418 34.36 -4.44 -14.11
C ASP A 418 32.97 -4.01 -14.59
N PRO A 419 32.84 -2.84 -15.27
CA PRO A 419 31.56 -2.37 -15.79
C PRO A 419 30.86 -3.38 -16.72
N ARG A 420 31.61 -4.25 -17.41
CA ARG A 420 31.05 -5.28 -18.30
C ARG A 420 30.40 -6.44 -17.54
N LYS A 421 30.64 -6.53 -16.23
CA LYS A 421 30.01 -7.51 -15.34
C LYS A 421 28.80 -6.95 -14.60
N LEU A 422 28.42 -5.70 -14.85
CA LEU A 422 27.14 -5.17 -14.39
C LEU A 422 26.03 -5.78 -15.22
N SER A 423 25.11 -6.47 -14.57
CA SER A 423 23.92 -7.05 -15.18
C SER A 423 22.67 -6.54 -14.48
N PRO A 424 21.58 -6.21 -15.21
CA PRO A 424 20.28 -5.97 -14.60
C PRO A 424 19.85 -7.17 -13.75
N ARG A 425 19.47 -6.91 -12.49
CA ARG A 425 18.99 -7.91 -11.53
C ARG A 425 17.87 -7.31 -10.70
N ARG A 426 16.83 -8.10 -10.45
CA ARG A 426 15.91 -7.89 -9.34
C ARG A 426 16.49 -8.56 -8.11
N ILE A 427 16.74 -7.80 -7.05
CA ILE A 427 17.30 -8.32 -5.80
C ILE A 427 16.40 -8.00 -4.61
N LEU A 428 16.36 -8.88 -3.61
CA LEU A 428 15.78 -8.60 -2.31
C LEU A 428 16.84 -7.98 -1.39
N LEU A 429 16.70 -6.70 -1.06
CA LEU A 429 17.50 -5.99 -0.05
C LEU A 429 16.90 -6.21 1.34
N ALA A 430 17.41 -7.19 2.07
CA ALA A 430 16.92 -7.62 3.38
C ALA A 430 17.59 -6.90 4.57
N ALA A 431 16.84 -6.76 5.67
CA ALA A 431 17.40 -6.30 6.94
C ALA A 431 17.93 -7.48 7.72
N ILE A 432 19.11 -7.31 8.32
CA ILE A 432 19.52 -8.19 9.40
C ILE A 432 18.81 -7.69 10.65
N ARG A 433 17.72 -8.36 11.05
CA ARG A 433 17.21 -8.23 12.41
C ARG A 433 18.26 -8.81 13.35
N PRO A 434 18.61 -8.16 14.47
CA PRO A 434 19.37 -8.84 15.51
C PRO A 434 18.56 -10.06 15.90
N MET A 435 19.06 -11.26 15.58
CA MET A 435 18.63 -12.45 16.27
C MET A 435 18.82 -12.13 17.75
N ARG A 436 17.73 -12.12 18.53
CA ARG A 436 17.84 -12.35 19.96
C ARG A 436 18.67 -13.62 20.08
N TYR A 437 19.94 -13.48 20.43
CA TYR A 437 20.78 -14.55 20.91
C TYR A 437 20.12 -15.05 22.20
N HIS A 438 19.07 -15.85 22.09
CA HIS A 438 18.87 -16.93 23.03
C HIS A 438 20.06 -17.86 22.79
N LEU A 439 21.11 -17.62 23.55
CA LEU A 439 22.18 -18.56 23.85
C LEU A 439 21.56 -19.86 24.39
N LYS A 440 21.11 -20.72 23.48
CA LYS A 440 21.49 -22.13 23.52
C LYS A 440 22.29 -22.36 22.24
N GLN A 441 23.59 -22.14 22.34
CA GLN A 441 24.55 -22.73 21.43
C GLN A 441 24.24 -24.22 21.29
N ARG A 442 23.73 -24.64 20.14
CA ARG A 442 24.17 -25.89 19.54
C ARG A 442 24.97 -25.53 18.30
N LEU A 443 26.25 -25.30 18.54
CA LEU A 443 27.29 -25.69 17.61
C LEU A 443 26.96 -27.13 17.17
N ILE A 444 26.47 -27.33 15.95
CA ILE A 444 26.65 -28.60 15.27
C ILE A 444 28.10 -28.57 14.79
N VAL A 445 29.02 -28.86 15.71
CA VAL A 445 30.27 -29.48 15.32
C VAL A 445 29.93 -30.96 15.20
N SER A 446 29.99 -31.46 13.97
CA SER A 446 30.15 -32.89 13.73
C SER A 446 31.42 -33.34 14.45
N VAL A 447 31.26 -33.95 15.64
CA VAL A 447 32.26 -34.84 16.21
C VAL A 447 31.61 -36.20 16.32
N VAL A 448 32.16 -37.12 15.54
CA VAL A 448 31.96 -38.56 15.63
C VAL A 448 32.47 -39.03 17.00
N ALA A 449 31.57 -39.42 17.91
CA ALA A 449 31.76 -40.48 18.92
C ALA A 449 30.47 -40.68 19.74
N PRO A 450 30.00 -41.91 19.96
CA PRO A 450 28.89 -42.22 20.86
C PRO A 450 29.38 -42.27 22.32
N GLU A 451 28.41 -42.20 23.25
CA GLU A 451 28.55 -42.33 24.71
C GLU A 451 28.83 -41.02 25.48
N ILE A 452 27.78 -40.47 26.10
CA ILE A 452 27.69 -40.08 27.53
C ILE A 452 26.33 -39.38 27.77
N SER A 453 25.63 -39.86 28.80
CA SER A 453 24.32 -39.41 29.28
C SER A 453 24.38 -38.02 29.95
N MET A 454 23.38 -37.17 29.71
CA MET A 454 23.22 -35.88 30.40
C MET A 454 22.17 -35.97 31.53
N ALA A 455 22.62 -35.77 32.77
CA ALA A 455 21.78 -35.44 33.92
C ALA A 455 21.63 -33.90 34.07
N HIS A 456 20.50 -33.51 34.64
CA HIS A 456 20.01 -32.14 34.86
C HIS A 456 20.92 -31.27 35.75
N ALA A 457 20.96 -29.96 35.49
CA ALA A 457 21.19 -28.94 36.54
C ALA A 457 20.61 -27.56 36.14
N GLU A 458 19.94 -26.94 37.11
CA GLU A 458 19.12 -25.73 37.04
C GLU A 458 19.90 -24.41 36.99
N THR A 459 19.22 -23.38 36.48
CA THR A 459 19.64 -21.98 36.37
C THR A 459 19.58 -21.22 37.70
N LYS A 460 20.62 -20.44 38.03
CA LYS A 460 20.50 -19.26 38.92
C LYS A 460 21.36 -18.07 38.45
N HIS A 461 20.65 -16.95 38.30
CA HIS A 461 21.01 -15.52 38.40
C HIS A 461 22.39 -15.00 37.96
N TRP A 462 22.39 -14.06 36.99
CA TRP A 462 23.44 -13.03 36.89
C TRP A 462 22.90 -11.72 36.27
N THR A 463 23.30 -10.58 36.84
CA THR A 463 23.05 -9.21 36.36
C THR A 463 24.38 -8.56 35.95
N PRO A 464 24.41 -7.69 34.92
CA PRO A 464 25.66 -7.27 34.29
C PRO A 464 26.32 -6.05 34.98
N SER A 465 27.63 -6.10 35.16
CA SER A 465 28.48 -4.92 35.36
C SER A 465 29.61 -4.86 34.34
N HIS A 466 30.03 -3.63 34.03
CA HIS A 466 30.91 -3.22 32.94
C HIS A 466 32.33 -3.83 32.98
N ASP A 467 32.96 -3.86 31.80
CA ASP A 467 34.35 -4.20 31.47
C ASP A 467 34.80 -5.67 31.50
N THR A 468 34.89 -6.30 30.31
CA THR A 468 35.91 -7.32 30.04
C THR A 468 36.30 -7.36 28.55
N LYS A 469 37.53 -6.93 28.23
CA LYS A 469 38.22 -7.22 26.97
C LYS A 469 38.69 -8.67 26.98
N ILE A 470 38.43 -9.45 25.91
CA ILE A 470 39.04 -10.78 25.72
C ILE A 470 39.85 -10.79 24.42
N LEU A 471 41.17 -10.97 24.58
CA LEU A 471 42.17 -11.25 23.55
C LEU A 471 42.09 -12.72 23.11
N PHE A 472 42.17 -13.01 21.80
CA PHE A 472 42.54 -14.34 21.31
C PHE A 472 43.94 -14.35 20.70
N LYS A 473 44.77 -15.27 21.20
CA LYS A 473 46.16 -15.52 20.83
C LYS A 473 46.19 -16.69 19.86
N ALA A 474 46.67 -16.48 18.64
CA ALA A 474 46.85 -17.54 17.64
C ALA A 474 48.10 -18.39 17.96
N GLN A 475 47.98 -19.71 17.91
CA GLN A 475 49.13 -20.63 17.83
C GLN A 475 49.20 -21.27 16.44
N ARG A 476 50.41 -21.19 15.87
CA ARG A 476 50.85 -21.73 14.57
C ARG A 476 50.94 -23.26 14.60
N GLY A 477 50.72 -23.88 13.44
CA GLY A 477 51.19 -25.25 13.13
C GLY A 477 51.08 -25.55 11.63
N VAL A 478 52.22 -25.77 10.99
CA VAL A 478 52.40 -26.11 9.56
C VAL A 478 52.34 -27.62 9.39
N GLY A 479 51.67 -28.13 8.35
CA GLY A 479 51.71 -29.54 7.97
C GLY A 479 51.16 -29.79 6.56
N ARG A 480 51.98 -30.40 5.70
CA ARG A 480 51.74 -30.74 4.29
C ARG A 480 51.37 -32.23 4.20
N LEU A 481 50.35 -32.60 3.44
CA LEU A 481 50.11 -33.99 3.02
C LEU A 481 49.43 -34.01 1.64
N SER A 482 49.98 -34.80 0.73
CA SER A 482 49.59 -34.91 -0.68
C SER A 482 48.99 -36.27 -1.02
N LEU A 483 48.08 -36.23 -1.99
CA LEU A 483 47.79 -37.19 -3.07
C LEU A 483 47.09 -38.53 -2.80
N GLY A 484 46.18 -38.82 -3.74
CA GLY A 484 45.43 -40.06 -3.98
C GLY A 484 43.93 -39.76 -3.94
N GLY A 485 43.15 -39.75 -5.01
CA GLY A 485 43.31 -40.19 -6.39
C GLY A 485 41.93 -40.65 -6.85
N ALA A 486 41.31 -39.96 -7.82
CA ALA A 486 40.26 -40.47 -8.70
C ALA A 486 39.79 -39.33 -9.61
N SER A 487 40.16 -39.42 -10.87
CA SER A 487 39.68 -38.60 -11.98
C SER A 487 38.35 -39.16 -12.48
N ILE A 488 37.35 -38.31 -12.72
CA ILE A 488 36.30 -38.58 -13.71
C ILE A 488 36.29 -37.41 -14.70
N ILE A 489 36.54 -37.78 -15.95
CA ILE A 489 36.59 -36.95 -17.15
C ILE A 489 35.15 -36.72 -17.61
N ILE A 490 34.77 -35.47 -17.89
CA ILE A 490 33.56 -35.14 -18.66
C ILE A 490 34.03 -34.67 -20.04
N ASN A 491 33.73 -35.47 -21.06
CA ASN A 491 33.93 -35.15 -22.47
C ASN A 491 32.90 -34.09 -22.93
N LYS A 492 33.38 -33.03 -23.61
CA LYS A 492 32.62 -32.34 -24.68
C LYS A 492 33.00 -33.00 -26.01
N PRO A 493 32.05 -33.17 -26.94
CA PRO A 493 32.04 -32.32 -28.15
C PRO A 493 30.58 -32.09 -28.64
N SER A 494 30.20 -31.26 -29.61
CA SER A 494 30.86 -30.47 -30.65
C SER A 494 29.82 -29.54 -31.29
N GLU A 495 30.35 -28.53 -31.98
CA GLU A 495 29.72 -27.57 -32.88
C GLU A 495 28.78 -28.19 -33.94
N VAL A 496 27.71 -27.46 -34.27
CA VAL A 496 27.13 -27.42 -35.62
C VAL A 496 26.89 -25.95 -35.98
N THR A 497 27.65 -25.49 -36.96
CA THR A 497 27.43 -24.27 -37.75
C THR A 497 26.58 -24.59 -38.97
N GLU A 498 25.55 -23.80 -39.27
CA GLU A 498 25.38 -23.18 -40.59
C GLU A 498 24.22 -22.16 -40.62
N SER A 499 24.47 -21.11 -41.38
CA SER A 499 23.70 -19.90 -41.66
C SER A 499 22.39 -20.13 -42.43
N TRP A 500 21.42 -19.21 -42.37
CA TRP A 500 20.89 -18.45 -43.53
C TRP A 500 19.76 -17.48 -43.13
N SER A 501 19.85 -16.26 -43.68
CA SER A 501 18.75 -15.36 -44.07
C SER A 501 18.06 -14.44 -43.05
N ILE A 502 18.40 -13.16 -43.20
CA ILE A 502 17.74 -11.97 -42.68
C ILE A 502 16.32 -11.88 -43.24
N MET A 503 15.31 -11.93 -42.37
CA MET A 503 13.98 -11.37 -42.62
C MET A 503 13.67 -10.38 -41.49
N ARG A 504 13.50 -9.12 -41.87
CA ARG A 504 13.02 -8.05 -40.99
C ARG A 504 11.54 -8.31 -40.67
N PHE A 505 11.24 -8.69 -39.43
CA PHE A 505 9.93 -8.48 -38.83
C PHE A 505 10.13 -7.64 -37.58
N ALA A 506 9.55 -6.44 -37.58
CA ALA A 506 9.32 -5.69 -36.37
C ALA A 506 8.26 -6.47 -35.56
N GLY A 507 8.68 -7.05 -34.44
CA GLY A 507 7.79 -7.72 -33.50
C GLY A 507 8.24 -7.36 -32.09
N LEU A 508 7.34 -6.75 -31.32
CA LEU A 508 7.50 -6.59 -29.88
C LEU A 508 7.84 -7.95 -29.27
N VAL A 509 9.03 -8.08 -28.67
CA VAL A 509 9.33 -9.17 -27.77
C VAL A 509 9.16 -8.61 -26.36
N SER A 510 7.95 -8.76 -25.82
CA SER A 510 7.71 -8.63 -24.38
C SER A 510 8.59 -9.67 -23.67
N PHE A 511 9.50 -9.21 -22.81
CA PHE A 511 10.18 -10.09 -21.87
C PHE A 511 9.15 -10.54 -20.81
N LEU A 512 8.42 -11.62 -21.11
CA LEU A 512 7.68 -12.39 -20.11
C LEU A 512 8.73 -13.02 -19.18
N LEU A 513 8.84 -12.50 -17.96
CA LEU A 513 9.36 -13.32 -16.85
C LEU A 513 8.46 -14.56 -16.78
N PRO A 514 9.01 -15.78 -16.59
CA PRO A 514 8.16 -16.95 -16.45
C PRO A 514 7.36 -16.79 -15.17
N PHE A 515 6.05 -16.58 -15.30
CA PHE A 515 5.13 -16.80 -14.20
C PHE A 515 5.39 -18.20 -13.65
N ALA A 516 5.48 -18.31 -12.33
CA ALA A 516 5.51 -19.63 -11.72
C ALA A 516 4.14 -20.26 -12.01
N ALA A 517 4.10 -21.24 -12.92
CA ALA A 517 2.87 -21.96 -13.24
C ALA A 517 2.15 -22.38 -11.96
N ALA A 518 0.84 -22.19 -11.91
CA ALA A 518 0.05 -22.58 -10.75
C ALA A 518 0.29 -24.06 -10.43
N GLN A 519 0.47 -24.36 -9.14
CA GLN A 519 0.72 -25.71 -8.65
C GLN A 519 -0.33 -26.08 -7.63
N THR A 520 -0.61 -27.37 -7.50
CA THR A 520 -1.55 -27.88 -6.51
C THR A 520 -1.05 -27.63 -5.09
N PHE A 521 -1.96 -27.27 -4.19
CA PHE A 521 -1.72 -27.19 -2.75
C PHE A 521 -3.05 -27.38 -2.02
N SER A 522 -2.96 -27.68 -0.72
CA SER A 522 -4.12 -27.96 0.12
C SER A 522 -4.15 -27.01 1.31
N ASN A 523 -5.32 -26.42 1.57
CA ASN A 523 -5.64 -25.68 2.81
C ASN A 523 -4.63 -24.57 3.12
N ASN A 524 -4.24 -23.80 2.12
CA ASN A 524 -3.38 -22.65 2.32
C ASN A 524 -4.17 -21.52 2.97
N VAL A 525 -3.76 -21.09 4.16
CA VAL A 525 -4.39 -19.99 4.89
C VAL A 525 -3.99 -18.67 4.26
N ILE A 526 -4.99 -17.90 3.83
CA ILE A 526 -4.87 -16.60 3.20
C ILE A 526 -4.96 -15.50 4.27
N TYR A 527 -5.90 -15.64 5.20
CA TYR A 527 -6.12 -14.67 6.26
C TYR A 527 -6.72 -15.33 7.50
N ASP A 528 -6.09 -15.08 8.64
CA ASP A 528 -6.53 -15.48 9.98
C ASP A 528 -7.02 -14.21 10.71
N PRO A 529 -8.34 -14.04 10.94
CA PRO A 529 -8.88 -12.81 11.50
C PRO A 529 -8.49 -12.62 12.97
N PRO A 530 -8.21 -11.38 13.40
CA PRO A 530 -8.04 -11.07 14.81
C PRO A 530 -9.23 -11.54 15.67
N ASN A 531 -8.93 -12.06 16.86
CA ASN A 531 -9.92 -12.58 17.81
C ASN A 531 -10.99 -11.56 18.25
N ASN A 532 -10.75 -10.26 18.05
CA ASN A 532 -11.73 -9.22 18.37
C ASN A 532 -12.73 -8.94 17.24
N TYR A 533 -12.62 -9.62 16.10
CA TYR A 533 -13.60 -9.49 15.02
C TYR A 533 -14.95 -10.05 15.45
N THR A 534 -16.02 -9.43 14.95
CA THR A 534 -17.39 -9.83 15.30
C THR A 534 -17.75 -11.10 14.57
N ASP A 535 -18.32 -12.10 15.26
CA ASP A 535 -18.82 -13.35 14.67
C ASP A 535 -19.63 -13.06 13.39
N PRO A 536 -19.31 -13.68 12.23
CA PRO A 536 -18.42 -14.84 12.01
C PRO A 536 -16.94 -14.51 11.75
N GLN A 537 -16.48 -13.30 12.05
CA GLN A 537 -15.14 -12.74 11.78
C GLN A 537 -14.88 -12.51 10.29
N VAL A 538 -14.94 -13.58 9.49
CA VAL A 538 -14.84 -13.56 8.03
C VAL A 538 -15.89 -14.50 7.44
N LEU A 539 -16.34 -14.18 6.22
CA LEU A 539 -17.29 -15.00 5.47
C LEU A 539 -17.22 -14.64 3.97
N TYR A 540 -17.84 -15.43 3.10
CA TYR A 540 -18.13 -15.05 1.72
C TYR A 540 -16.87 -14.71 0.86
N SER A 541 -15.93 -15.65 0.74
CA SER A 541 -14.72 -15.44 -0.07
C SER A 541 -15.01 -15.40 -1.58
N ARG A 542 -14.34 -14.51 -2.32
CA ARG A 542 -14.34 -14.47 -3.79
C ARG A 542 -12.95 -14.25 -4.36
N PRO A 543 -12.46 -15.16 -5.23
CA PRO A 543 -11.26 -14.93 -6.04
C PRO A 543 -11.62 -14.38 -7.43
N VAL A 544 -10.64 -13.78 -8.11
CA VAL A 544 -10.64 -13.50 -9.55
C VAL A 544 -9.23 -13.70 -10.08
N GLU A 545 -9.09 -14.26 -11.28
CA GLU A 545 -7.85 -14.28 -12.04
C GLU A 545 -7.88 -13.11 -13.02
N LEU A 546 -6.80 -12.34 -13.04
CA LEU A 546 -6.62 -11.25 -14.00
C LEU A 546 -5.96 -11.80 -15.25
N SER A 547 -6.12 -11.09 -16.37
CA SER A 547 -5.55 -11.41 -17.67
C SER A 547 -4.02 -11.59 -17.69
N ASP A 548 -3.31 -11.14 -16.66
CA ASP A 548 -1.88 -11.35 -16.49
C ASP A 548 -1.52 -12.57 -15.62
N GLY A 549 -2.49 -13.39 -15.21
CA GLY A 549 -2.32 -14.53 -14.30
C GLY A 549 -2.22 -14.16 -12.82
N THR A 550 -2.30 -12.87 -12.47
CA THR A 550 -2.43 -12.44 -11.08
C THR A 550 -3.76 -12.92 -10.51
N LEU A 551 -3.76 -13.42 -9.28
CA LEU A 551 -4.98 -13.67 -8.53
C LEU A 551 -5.25 -12.53 -7.56
N LEU A 552 -6.49 -12.06 -7.53
CA LEU A 552 -7.01 -11.23 -6.44
C LEU A 552 -8.05 -12.03 -5.65
N ALA A 553 -8.19 -11.72 -4.37
CA ALA A 553 -9.28 -12.25 -3.57
C ALA A 553 -9.79 -11.25 -2.52
N THR A 554 -11.04 -11.46 -2.09
CA THR A 554 -11.76 -10.65 -1.10
C THR A 554 -12.72 -11.52 -0.28
N TRP A 555 -13.30 -10.95 0.78
CA TRP A 555 -14.28 -11.56 1.68
C TRP A 555 -15.06 -10.50 2.48
N GLU A 556 -16.14 -10.90 3.14
CA GLU A 556 -16.81 -10.10 4.18
C GLU A 556 -15.93 -10.01 5.42
N ASN A 557 -15.50 -8.80 5.77
CA ASN A 557 -14.53 -8.57 6.85
C ASN A 557 -15.17 -7.88 8.06
N TYR A 558 -15.53 -8.67 9.07
CA TYR A 558 -16.28 -8.21 10.25
C TYR A 558 -15.38 -7.59 11.34
N SER A 559 -14.59 -6.60 10.95
CA SER A 559 -13.80 -5.80 11.89
C SER A 559 -14.70 -5.01 12.84
N PRO A 560 -14.29 -4.77 14.11
CA PRO A 560 -15.02 -3.87 15.00
C PRO A 560 -15.14 -2.47 14.41
N GLU A 561 -16.34 -1.88 14.52
CA GLU A 561 -16.62 -0.54 14.01
C GLU A 561 -16.71 0.47 15.18
N PRO A 562 -16.14 1.69 15.04
CA PRO A 562 -15.41 2.24 13.89
C PRO A 562 -13.91 1.83 13.80
N PRO A 563 -13.25 1.93 12.62
CA PRO A 563 -13.80 2.44 11.35
C PRO A 563 -14.81 1.49 10.71
N LEU A 564 -15.66 2.01 9.81
CA LEU A 564 -16.65 1.20 9.09
C LEU A 564 -15.98 0.08 8.31
N VAL A 565 -16.68 -1.07 8.21
CA VAL A 565 -16.22 -2.25 7.47
C VAL A 565 -15.92 -1.96 6.00
N TRP A 566 -15.02 -2.75 5.44
CA TRP A 566 -14.52 -2.63 4.07
C TRP A 566 -14.29 -4.03 3.49
N PHE A 567 -14.17 -4.13 2.17
CA PHE A 567 -13.69 -5.36 1.52
C PHE A 567 -12.17 -5.31 1.34
N PRO A 568 -11.38 -6.21 1.97
CA PRO A 568 -9.94 -6.28 1.75
C PRO A 568 -9.63 -6.89 0.39
N ILE A 569 -8.60 -6.41 -0.28
CA ILE A 569 -8.11 -6.97 -1.55
C ILE A 569 -6.72 -7.54 -1.30
N VAL A 570 -6.61 -8.86 -1.41
CA VAL A 570 -5.33 -9.57 -1.38
C VAL A 570 -4.93 -10.01 -2.77
N LYS A 571 -3.62 -10.02 -3.04
CA LYS A 571 -3.02 -10.40 -4.31
C LYS A 571 -2.08 -11.59 -4.14
N SER A 572 -2.12 -12.51 -5.10
CA SER A 572 -1.15 -13.58 -5.29
C SER A 572 -0.62 -13.54 -6.73
N VAL A 573 0.69 -13.77 -6.88
CA VAL A 573 1.41 -13.82 -8.17
C VAL A 573 2.10 -15.17 -8.38
N ASP A 574 1.76 -16.16 -7.55
CA ASP A 574 2.37 -17.49 -7.53
C ASP A 574 1.31 -18.61 -7.53
N GLY A 575 0.18 -18.35 -8.20
CA GLY A 575 -0.94 -19.28 -8.35
C GLY A 575 -1.70 -19.56 -7.05
N GLY A 576 -1.63 -18.67 -6.06
CA GLY A 576 -2.38 -18.76 -4.80
C GLY A 576 -1.59 -19.33 -3.62
N LYS A 577 -0.27 -19.50 -3.74
CA LYS A 577 0.59 -20.03 -2.66
C LYS A 577 0.89 -18.98 -1.60
N THR A 578 1.11 -17.73 -2.01
CA THR A 578 1.31 -16.61 -1.08
C THR A 578 0.39 -15.46 -1.45
N TRP A 579 -0.12 -14.79 -0.42
CA TRP A 579 -1.07 -13.70 -0.55
C TRP A 579 -0.59 -12.50 0.24
N LYS A 580 -0.85 -11.30 -0.29
CA LYS A 580 -0.57 -10.04 0.39
C LYS A 580 -1.72 -9.06 0.16
N GLU A 581 -2.19 -8.42 1.22
CA GLU A 581 -3.14 -7.30 1.09
C GLU A 581 -2.49 -6.15 0.32
N ILE A 582 -3.17 -5.67 -0.73
CA ILE A 582 -2.71 -4.57 -1.59
C ILE A 582 -3.60 -3.33 -1.48
N SER A 583 -4.88 -3.49 -1.14
CA SER A 583 -5.82 -2.37 -1.00
C SER A 583 -7.06 -2.76 -0.19
N ARG A 584 -7.94 -1.77 0.03
CA ARG A 584 -9.22 -1.92 0.74
C ARG A 584 -10.29 -1.12 0.02
N VAL A 585 -11.39 -1.77 -0.34
CA VAL A 585 -12.56 -1.12 -0.93
C VAL A 585 -13.42 -0.61 0.21
N ARG A 586 -13.43 0.72 0.39
CA ARG A 586 -14.21 1.38 1.43
C ARG A 586 -15.48 1.95 0.82
N ASP A 587 -16.53 2.03 1.63
CA ASP A 587 -17.74 2.76 1.28
C ASP A 587 -17.44 4.27 1.17
N GLN A 588 -17.48 4.80 -0.04
CA GLN A 588 -17.19 6.21 -0.37
C GLN A 588 -18.46 7.08 -0.41
N VAL A 589 -19.65 6.47 -0.35
CA VAL A 589 -20.90 7.14 -0.75
C VAL A 589 -21.95 7.17 0.35
N ASN A 590 -22.10 6.10 1.14
CA ASN A 590 -23.23 5.99 2.09
C ASN A 590 -22.83 6.21 3.55
N ASN A 591 -21.54 6.10 3.87
CA ASN A 591 -21.04 6.09 5.26
C ASN A 591 -21.71 4.99 6.11
N TRP A 592 -21.87 3.80 5.52
CA TRP A 592 -22.50 2.62 6.12
C TRP A 592 -21.52 1.45 6.29
N GLY A 593 -20.54 1.36 5.39
CA GLY A 593 -19.57 0.27 5.31
C GLY A 593 -19.95 -0.74 4.23
N LEU A 594 -18.95 -1.17 3.44
CA LEU A 594 -19.11 -2.26 2.47
C LEU A 594 -19.03 -3.58 3.24
N ARG A 595 -20.19 -4.20 3.47
CA ARG A 595 -20.38 -5.17 4.54
C ARG A 595 -20.54 -6.58 4.03
N TYR A 596 -21.46 -6.80 3.07
CA TYR A 596 -21.84 -8.14 2.65
C TYR A 596 -21.65 -8.40 1.15
N GLN A 597 -21.45 -9.68 0.85
CA GLN A 597 -21.48 -10.33 -0.45
C GLN A 597 -20.63 -9.66 -1.54
N PRO A 598 -19.31 -9.49 -1.31
CA PRO A 598 -18.44 -8.98 -2.36
C PRO A 598 -18.40 -9.92 -3.56
N PHE A 599 -18.18 -9.38 -4.76
CA PHE A 599 -17.92 -10.14 -5.99
C PHE A 599 -16.91 -9.41 -6.86
N LEU A 600 -15.77 -10.05 -7.14
CA LEU A 600 -14.71 -9.53 -8.01
C LEU A 600 -14.91 -10.01 -9.45
N TYR A 601 -14.68 -9.12 -10.42
CA TYR A 601 -14.80 -9.43 -11.84
C TYR A 601 -13.84 -8.57 -12.66
N GLN A 602 -13.11 -9.14 -13.60
CA GLN A 602 -12.35 -8.34 -14.57
C GLN A 602 -13.15 -8.22 -15.87
N LEU A 603 -13.31 -6.99 -16.38
CA LEU A 603 -13.97 -6.75 -17.65
C LEU A 603 -13.21 -7.44 -18.79
N LYS A 604 -13.95 -8.18 -19.62
CA LYS A 604 -13.41 -8.88 -20.80
C LYS A 604 -13.43 -8.02 -22.07
N GLU A 605 -14.28 -7.00 -22.10
CA GLU A 605 -14.43 -6.03 -23.18
C GLU A 605 -14.71 -4.65 -22.59
N ASP A 606 -14.61 -3.61 -23.43
CA ASP A 606 -14.91 -2.24 -23.02
C ASP A 606 -16.42 -2.08 -22.77
N ILE A 607 -16.79 -1.43 -21.66
CA ILE A 607 -18.18 -1.09 -21.32
C ILE A 607 -18.24 0.38 -20.93
N GLY A 608 -18.88 1.20 -21.77
CA GLY A 608 -18.86 2.67 -21.62
C GLY A 608 -17.44 3.22 -21.64
N ASP A 609 -17.09 3.99 -20.60
CA ASP A 609 -15.76 4.58 -20.41
C ASP A 609 -14.78 3.65 -19.63
N PHE A 610 -15.17 2.40 -19.39
CA PHE A 610 -14.37 1.42 -18.65
C PHE A 610 -13.77 0.40 -19.62
N GLU A 611 -12.44 0.41 -19.70
CA GLU A 611 -11.68 -0.42 -20.63
C GLU A 611 -11.65 -1.88 -20.17
N ALA A 612 -11.54 -2.81 -21.12
CA ALA A 612 -11.22 -4.20 -20.86
C ALA A 612 -9.99 -4.30 -19.94
N GLY A 613 -10.04 -5.19 -18.96
CA GLY A 613 -9.01 -5.31 -17.92
C GLY A 613 -9.30 -4.49 -16.66
N THR A 614 -10.26 -3.55 -16.68
CA THR A 614 -10.77 -2.89 -15.46
C THR A 614 -11.28 -3.96 -14.49
N VAL A 615 -10.83 -3.89 -13.24
CA VAL A 615 -11.27 -4.79 -12.18
C VAL A 615 -12.46 -4.15 -11.47
N LEU A 616 -13.60 -4.81 -11.50
CA LEU A 616 -14.81 -4.43 -10.80
C LEU A 616 -14.90 -5.20 -9.48
N ILE A 617 -15.50 -4.54 -8.50
CA ILE A 617 -16.04 -5.19 -7.31
C ILE A 617 -17.46 -4.70 -7.07
N SER A 618 -18.38 -5.64 -6.95
CA SER A 618 -19.73 -5.37 -6.45
C SER A 618 -19.88 -5.90 -5.03
N GLY A 619 -20.83 -5.38 -4.28
CA GLY A 619 -21.17 -5.84 -2.94
C GLY A 619 -22.18 -4.92 -2.28
N SER A 620 -22.69 -5.32 -1.11
CA SER A 620 -23.75 -4.61 -0.40
C SER A 620 -23.18 -3.66 0.65
N SER A 621 -23.41 -2.35 0.46
CA SER A 621 -23.25 -1.32 1.48
C SER A 621 -24.43 -1.42 2.47
N ILE A 622 -24.12 -1.63 3.75
CA ILE A 622 -25.12 -1.91 4.79
C ILE A 622 -24.71 -1.19 6.09
N PRO A 623 -25.59 -0.38 6.70
CA PRO A 623 -25.26 0.28 7.96
C PRO A 623 -25.10 -0.74 9.10
N THR A 624 -24.35 -0.40 10.15
CA THR A 624 -24.10 -1.33 11.28
C THR A 624 -25.38 -1.87 11.94
N ASN A 625 -26.47 -1.11 11.90
CA ASN A 625 -27.79 -1.52 12.43
C ASN A 625 -28.59 -2.43 11.47
N LEU A 626 -28.02 -2.78 10.32
CA LEU A 626 -28.60 -3.62 9.27
C LEU A 626 -29.88 -3.06 8.63
N SER A 627 -30.20 -1.77 8.79
CA SER A 627 -31.53 -1.24 8.40
C SER A 627 -31.78 -1.13 6.89
N HIS A 628 -30.74 -1.17 6.07
CA HIS A 628 -30.82 -1.04 4.61
C HIS A 628 -29.83 -1.96 3.91
N THR A 629 -30.08 -2.24 2.64
CA THR A 629 -29.17 -2.92 1.72
C THR A 629 -29.01 -2.07 0.47
N GLN A 630 -27.80 -1.98 -0.06
CA GLN A 630 -27.51 -1.24 -1.27
C GLN A 630 -26.39 -1.94 -2.04
N ILE A 631 -26.73 -2.62 -3.13
CA ILE A 631 -25.73 -3.21 -4.02
C ILE A 631 -25.05 -2.08 -4.79
N GLU A 632 -23.72 -2.02 -4.66
CA GLU A 632 -22.84 -1.03 -5.26
C GLU A 632 -21.96 -1.65 -6.34
N LEU A 633 -21.42 -0.79 -7.19
CA LEU A 633 -20.31 -1.10 -8.09
C LEU A 633 -19.14 -0.15 -7.85
N TYR A 634 -17.95 -0.70 -7.68
CA TYR A 634 -16.67 0.01 -7.64
C TYR A 634 -15.75 -0.54 -8.73
N ALA A 635 -14.84 0.29 -9.23
CA ALA A 635 -13.88 -0.07 -10.27
C ALA A 635 -12.44 0.26 -9.87
N SER A 636 -11.51 -0.51 -10.41
CA SER A 636 -10.07 -0.31 -10.32
C SER A 636 -9.47 -0.41 -11.71
N ARG A 637 -8.74 0.64 -12.10
CA ARG A 637 -8.03 0.73 -13.40
C ARG A 637 -6.55 0.39 -13.29
N ASP A 638 -6.11 -0.02 -12.10
CA ASP A 638 -4.71 -0.28 -11.77
C ASP A 638 -4.50 -1.68 -11.18
N LEU A 639 -5.35 -2.65 -11.55
CA LEU A 639 -5.25 -4.06 -11.14
C LEU A 639 -5.46 -4.27 -9.63
N GLY A 640 -6.41 -3.53 -9.05
CA GLY A 640 -6.88 -3.70 -7.68
C GLY A 640 -6.12 -2.90 -6.62
N TYR A 641 -5.30 -1.90 -6.99
CA TYR A 641 -4.55 -1.08 -6.02
C TYR A 641 -5.34 0.13 -5.53
N THR A 642 -6.10 0.78 -6.41
CA THR A 642 -7.01 1.88 -6.06
C THR A 642 -8.42 1.61 -6.59
N TRP A 643 -9.41 2.18 -5.91
CA TRP A 643 -10.84 1.93 -6.18
C TRP A 643 -11.62 3.24 -6.23
N GLU A 644 -12.44 3.40 -7.27
CA GLU A 644 -13.40 4.48 -7.43
C GLU A 644 -14.83 3.93 -7.34
N PHE A 645 -15.72 4.64 -6.66
CA PHE A 645 -17.15 4.37 -6.74
C PHE A 645 -17.65 4.62 -8.17
N VAL A 646 -18.46 3.69 -8.69
CA VAL A 646 -19.04 3.80 -10.04
C VAL A 646 -20.52 4.11 -9.97
N SER A 647 -21.33 3.22 -9.38
CA SER A 647 -22.78 3.38 -9.38
C SER A 647 -23.50 2.60 -8.29
N HIS A 648 -24.69 3.10 -7.98
CA HIS A 648 -25.71 2.39 -7.21
C HIS A 648 -26.50 1.48 -8.15
N VAL A 649 -26.60 0.19 -7.83
CA VAL A 649 -27.30 -0.79 -8.67
C VAL A 649 -28.73 -1.01 -8.17
N ALA A 650 -28.86 -1.49 -6.93
CA ALA A 650 -30.13 -1.88 -6.35
C ALA A 650 -30.18 -1.56 -4.86
N ALA A 651 -31.19 -0.79 -4.44
CA ALA A 651 -31.48 -0.48 -3.05
C ALA A 651 -32.56 -1.42 -2.51
N GLY A 652 -32.46 -1.79 -1.23
CA GLY A 652 -33.41 -2.63 -0.51
C GLY A 652 -33.53 -2.26 0.97
N GLY A 653 -34.40 -3.00 1.67
CA GLY A 653 -34.70 -2.84 3.09
C GLY A 653 -33.70 -3.53 4.02
N GLU A 654 -34.19 -3.87 5.21
CA GLU A 654 -33.41 -4.43 6.32
C GLU A 654 -32.69 -5.72 5.93
N ALA A 655 -31.38 -5.77 6.23
CA ALA A 655 -30.48 -6.86 5.90
C ALA A 655 -30.68 -8.07 6.84
N ARG A 656 -31.87 -8.67 6.79
CA ARG A 656 -32.17 -9.98 7.39
C ARG A 656 -32.92 -10.86 6.38
N PRO A 657 -32.64 -12.17 6.32
CA PRO A 657 -33.31 -13.08 5.39
C PRO A 657 -34.70 -13.52 5.90
N GLU A 658 -35.47 -12.60 6.48
CA GLU A 658 -36.80 -12.87 7.05
C GLU A 658 -37.90 -12.58 6.01
N HIS A 659 -38.93 -13.42 5.99
CA HIS A 659 -40.08 -13.24 5.10
C HIS A 659 -40.75 -11.87 5.34
N GLY A 660 -41.12 -11.17 4.27
CA GLY A 660 -41.83 -9.89 4.33
C GLY A 660 -40.91 -8.66 4.43
N LEU A 661 -39.61 -8.83 4.67
CA LEU A 661 -38.64 -7.75 4.49
C LEU A 661 -38.34 -7.53 3.01
N THR A 662 -37.63 -6.45 2.67
CA THR A 662 -37.34 -6.05 1.28
C THR A 662 -35.85 -5.91 0.91
N PRO A 663 -34.90 -6.67 1.49
CA PRO A 663 -33.49 -6.53 1.14
C PRO A 663 -33.13 -7.08 -0.25
N VAL A 664 -31.96 -6.65 -0.74
CA VAL A 664 -31.28 -7.17 -1.94
C VAL A 664 -29.89 -7.71 -1.58
N TRP A 665 -29.44 -8.74 -2.29
CA TRP A 665 -28.26 -9.53 -1.88
C TRP A 665 -27.48 -10.14 -3.03
N GLU A 666 -26.24 -10.53 -2.75
CA GLU A 666 -25.52 -11.57 -3.50
C GLU A 666 -25.30 -11.25 -4.98
N PRO A 667 -24.64 -10.13 -5.30
CA PRO A 667 -24.33 -9.79 -6.69
C PRO A 667 -23.41 -10.84 -7.34
N PHE A 668 -23.71 -11.17 -8.59
CA PHE A 668 -22.86 -11.95 -9.48
C PHE A 668 -22.75 -11.22 -10.82
N LEU A 669 -21.53 -10.98 -11.30
CA LEU A 669 -21.26 -10.22 -12.52
C LEU A 669 -20.91 -11.13 -13.69
N MET A 670 -21.44 -10.82 -14.86
CA MET A 670 -21.07 -11.46 -16.13
C MET A 670 -21.23 -10.48 -17.28
N THR A 671 -20.27 -10.47 -18.20
CA THR A 671 -20.37 -9.70 -19.44
C THR A 671 -21.10 -10.50 -20.51
N TYR A 672 -21.97 -9.85 -21.27
CA TYR A 672 -22.65 -10.42 -22.44
C TYR A 672 -22.97 -9.34 -23.46
N GLN A 673 -22.48 -9.49 -24.70
CA GLN A 673 -22.78 -8.61 -25.83
C GLN A 673 -22.55 -7.11 -25.58
N GLY A 674 -21.43 -6.73 -24.94
CA GLY A 674 -21.09 -5.33 -24.64
C GLY A 674 -21.82 -4.73 -23.43
N GLU A 675 -22.55 -5.55 -22.67
CA GLU A 675 -23.22 -5.14 -21.43
C GLU A 675 -22.72 -5.96 -20.25
N LEU A 676 -22.71 -5.33 -19.07
CA LEU A 676 -22.52 -6.00 -17.79
C LEU A 676 -23.88 -6.42 -17.24
N ILE A 677 -24.06 -7.71 -17.00
CA ILE A 677 -25.19 -8.27 -16.29
C ILE A 677 -24.80 -8.41 -14.81
N LEU A 678 -25.69 -7.96 -13.92
CA LEU A 678 -25.59 -8.18 -12.48
C LEU A 678 -26.82 -8.96 -12.01
N TYR A 679 -26.62 -10.25 -11.70
CA TYR A 679 -27.62 -11.12 -11.08
C TYR A 679 -27.58 -10.98 -9.57
N TYR A 680 -28.74 -11.04 -8.90
CA TYR A 680 -28.84 -10.90 -7.46
C TYR A 680 -30.14 -11.50 -6.90
N SER A 681 -30.17 -11.70 -5.58
CA SER A 681 -31.37 -12.10 -4.84
C SER A 681 -32.16 -10.87 -4.38
N ASP A 682 -33.48 -10.92 -4.54
CA ASP A 682 -34.36 -9.75 -4.34
C ASP A 682 -35.62 -10.13 -3.55
N GLN A 683 -35.88 -9.41 -2.45
CA GLN A 683 -37.09 -9.56 -1.63
C GLN A 683 -38.06 -8.36 -1.74
N ARG A 684 -37.81 -7.39 -2.63
CA ARG A 684 -38.62 -6.17 -2.71
C ARG A 684 -40.06 -6.42 -3.17
N ASP A 685 -40.30 -7.50 -3.91
CA ASP A 685 -41.64 -7.98 -4.28
C ASP A 685 -42.24 -8.89 -3.19
N ASN A 686 -42.19 -8.41 -1.95
CA ASN A 686 -42.55 -9.15 -0.73
C ASN A 686 -44.05 -9.43 -0.57
N ALA A 687 -44.91 -8.94 -1.47
CA ALA A 687 -46.33 -9.25 -1.47
C ALA A 687 -46.63 -10.59 -2.12
N THR A 688 -45.75 -11.04 -3.03
CA THR A 688 -45.97 -12.24 -3.87
C THR A 688 -44.93 -13.32 -3.61
N HIS A 689 -43.68 -12.93 -3.35
CA HIS A 689 -42.58 -13.85 -3.15
C HIS A 689 -41.76 -13.42 -1.93
N SER A 690 -41.39 -14.36 -1.06
CA SER A 690 -40.45 -14.04 0.01
C SER A 690 -39.08 -13.66 -0.52
N GLN A 691 -38.65 -14.28 -1.61
CA GLN A 691 -37.44 -13.93 -2.34
C GLN A 691 -37.57 -14.44 -3.78
N LYS A 692 -36.98 -13.72 -4.72
CA LYS A 692 -36.82 -14.13 -6.11
C LYS A 692 -35.38 -13.83 -6.56
N LEU A 693 -34.99 -14.40 -7.69
CA LEU A 693 -33.74 -14.08 -8.36
C LEU A 693 -34.02 -13.20 -9.56
N VAL A 694 -33.18 -12.18 -9.74
CA VAL A 694 -33.35 -11.14 -10.74
C VAL A 694 -31.99 -10.68 -11.28
N HIS A 695 -32.01 -9.96 -12.39
CA HIS A 695 -30.84 -9.24 -12.87
C HIS A 695 -31.18 -7.83 -13.37
N GLN A 696 -30.14 -7.01 -13.48
CA GLN A 696 -30.14 -5.76 -14.23
C GLN A 696 -28.93 -5.73 -15.16
N ARG A 697 -28.99 -4.90 -16.20
CA ARG A 697 -27.92 -4.74 -17.20
C ARG A 697 -27.44 -3.31 -17.27
N SER A 698 -26.19 -3.12 -17.64
CA SER A 698 -25.63 -1.81 -17.92
C SER A 698 -24.67 -1.85 -19.11
N SER A 699 -24.78 -0.88 -20.01
CA SER A 699 -23.87 -0.68 -21.14
C SER A 699 -22.81 0.39 -20.87
N ASP A 700 -22.87 1.06 -19.71
CA ASP A 700 -21.95 2.14 -19.33
C ASP A 700 -21.44 2.04 -17.87
N LEU A 701 -21.88 1.01 -17.14
CA LEU A 701 -21.69 0.79 -15.69
C LEU A 701 -22.33 1.82 -14.76
N LEU A 702 -22.96 2.87 -15.31
CA LEU A 702 -23.52 3.99 -14.56
C LEU A 702 -25.05 3.91 -14.51
N THR A 703 -25.67 3.54 -15.62
CA THR A 703 -27.11 3.42 -15.79
C THR A 703 -27.50 1.95 -15.87
N TRP A 704 -28.51 1.57 -15.09
CA TRP A 704 -28.96 0.19 -14.98
C TRP A 704 -30.36 0.04 -15.55
N SER A 705 -30.60 -1.06 -16.27
CA SER A 705 -31.91 -1.42 -16.80
C SER A 705 -32.94 -1.63 -15.70
N ASP A 706 -34.21 -1.73 -16.08
CA ASP A 706 -35.23 -2.27 -15.21
C ASP A 706 -34.87 -3.69 -14.76
N VAL A 707 -35.42 -4.09 -13.60
CA VAL A 707 -35.24 -5.41 -13.00
C VAL A 707 -35.93 -6.47 -13.85
N VAL A 708 -35.19 -7.52 -14.23
CA VAL A 708 -35.70 -8.68 -14.96
C VAL A 708 -35.69 -9.90 -14.04
N GLU A 709 -36.77 -10.69 -14.05
CA GLU A 709 -36.87 -11.88 -13.20
C GLU A 709 -36.21 -13.10 -13.84
N ASP A 710 -35.36 -13.79 -13.09
CA ASP A 710 -34.63 -14.97 -13.56
C ASP A 710 -35.18 -16.27 -12.98
N THR A 711 -35.64 -16.24 -11.73
CA THR A 711 -36.26 -17.40 -11.07
C THR A 711 -37.17 -16.93 -9.95
N LYS A 712 -38.40 -17.45 -9.98
CA LYS A 712 -39.39 -17.31 -8.91
C LYS A 712 -40.25 -18.55 -8.81
N TYR A 713 -40.86 -18.76 -7.66
CA TYR A 713 -41.75 -19.88 -7.41
C TYR A 713 -43.09 -19.40 -6.87
N ALA A 714 -44.15 -20.18 -7.14
CA ALA A 714 -45.51 -19.83 -6.78
C ALA A 714 -45.77 -19.87 -5.25
N ASP A 715 -45.01 -20.69 -4.52
CA ASP A 715 -45.05 -20.67 -3.06
C ASP A 715 -44.38 -19.39 -2.53
N TYR A 716 -45.13 -18.62 -1.75
CA TYR A 716 -44.63 -17.42 -1.10
C TYR A 716 -43.38 -17.67 -0.25
N TYR A 717 -43.31 -18.81 0.45
CA TYR A 717 -42.20 -19.12 1.36
C TYR A 717 -40.95 -19.66 0.66
N ALA A 718 -41.03 -19.89 -0.65
CA ALA A 718 -39.87 -20.26 -1.45
C ALA A 718 -38.85 -19.12 -1.45
N ARG A 719 -37.57 -19.48 -1.30
CA ARG A 719 -36.44 -18.56 -1.28
C ARG A 719 -35.33 -19.05 -2.22
N PRO A 720 -35.53 -18.97 -3.55
CA PRO A 720 -34.42 -19.12 -4.48
C PRO A 720 -33.39 -18.01 -4.21
N GLY A 721 -32.10 -18.36 -4.18
CA GLY A 721 -31.04 -17.43 -3.77
C GLY A 721 -29.67 -17.80 -4.33
N MET A 722 -28.72 -16.88 -4.15
CA MET A 722 -27.29 -17.06 -4.42
C MET A 722 -26.98 -17.45 -5.88
N PRO A 723 -27.32 -16.61 -6.87
CA PRO A 723 -27.16 -16.96 -8.28
C PRO A 723 -25.69 -16.95 -8.69
N THR A 724 -25.27 -17.97 -9.45
CA THR A 724 -23.97 -18.01 -10.13
C THR A 724 -24.14 -18.60 -11.53
N VAL A 725 -23.33 -18.13 -12.49
CA VAL A 725 -23.50 -18.46 -13.91
C VAL A 725 -22.17 -18.90 -14.52
N ALA A 726 -22.20 -19.91 -15.39
CA ALA A 726 -21.07 -20.26 -16.24
C ALA A 726 -21.54 -20.48 -17.69
N GLU A 727 -20.74 -20.01 -18.64
CA GLU A 727 -20.91 -20.30 -20.07
C GLU A 727 -20.41 -21.71 -20.38
N LEU A 728 -21.13 -22.42 -21.25
CA LEU A 728 -20.83 -23.77 -21.70
C LEU A 728 -20.34 -23.75 -23.16
N PRO A 729 -19.56 -24.76 -23.59
CA PRO A 729 -18.93 -24.76 -24.91
C PRO A 729 -19.92 -24.90 -26.08
N ASN A 730 -21.18 -25.22 -25.81
CA ASN A 730 -22.26 -25.26 -26.79
C ASN A 730 -22.99 -23.91 -26.94
N GLY A 731 -22.57 -22.86 -26.23
CA GLY A 731 -23.20 -21.54 -26.23
C GLY A 731 -24.39 -21.41 -25.28
N GLU A 732 -24.74 -22.45 -24.53
CA GLU A 732 -25.68 -22.35 -23.42
C GLU A 732 -24.98 -21.81 -22.15
N TYR A 733 -25.78 -21.32 -21.23
CA TYR A 733 -25.35 -20.86 -19.91
C TYR A 733 -26.02 -21.73 -18.85
N ILE A 734 -25.24 -22.21 -17.89
CA ILE A 734 -25.76 -22.86 -16.69
C ILE A 734 -25.90 -21.84 -15.57
N TYR A 735 -27.12 -21.72 -15.05
CA TYR A 735 -27.50 -20.81 -13.97
C TYR A 735 -27.81 -21.61 -12.71
N VAL A 736 -26.91 -21.57 -11.72
CA VAL A 736 -26.98 -22.39 -10.50
C VAL A 736 -27.39 -21.53 -9.30
N TYR A 737 -28.29 -22.05 -8.47
CA TYR A 737 -28.84 -21.37 -7.30
C TYR A 737 -29.28 -22.35 -6.21
N GLU A 738 -29.41 -21.88 -4.97
CA GLU A 738 -30.07 -22.65 -3.92
C GLU A 738 -31.59 -22.43 -3.98
N TYR A 739 -32.38 -23.51 -3.89
CA TYR A 739 -33.83 -23.43 -3.87
C TYR A 739 -34.36 -23.64 -2.44
N GLY A 740 -34.37 -22.58 -1.62
CA GLY A 740 -35.00 -22.60 -0.31
C GLY A 740 -36.49 -22.91 -0.38
N GLY A 741 -36.97 -23.88 0.40
CA GLY A 741 -38.39 -24.23 0.47
C GLY A 741 -38.89 -25.06 -0.71
N GLU A 742 -38.04 -25.93 -1.26
CA GLU A 742 -38.42 -26.90 -2.28
C GLU A 742 -39.61 -27.77 -1.80
N PRO A 743 -40.72 -27.88 -2.57
CA PRO A 743 -41.99 -28.45 -2.08
C PRO A 743 -41.98 -29.95 -1.81
N SER A 744 -41.06 -30.72 -2.40
CA SER A 744 -41.02 -32.18 -2.27
C SER A 744 -40.39 -32.69 -0.97
N ALA A 745 -39.87 -31.79 -0.12
CA ALA A 745 -39.22 -32.14 1.13
C ALA A 745 -40.12 -31.95 2.36
N ASP A 746 -40.01 -32.89 3.31
CA ASP A 746 -40.73 -32.85 4.59
C ASP A 746 -40.27 -31.72 5.53
N ARG A 747 -39.15 -31.04 5.22
CA ARG A 747 -38.54 -29.97 6.03
C ARG A 747 -37.95 -28.90 5.13
N TYR A 748 -37.96 -27.65 5.61
CA TYR A 748 -37.34 -26.52 4.92
C TYR A 748 -35.84 -26.75 4.78
N TRP A 749 -35.35 -26.70 3.54
CA TRP A 749 -33.96 -26.90 3.16
C TRP A 749 -33.67 -26.16 1.85
N PHE A 750 -32.39 -26.16 1.42
CA PHE A 750 -31.88 -25.34 0.32
C PHE A 750 -31.15 -26.20 -0.74
N PRO A 751 -31.82 -27.15 -1.41
CA PRO A 751 -31.16 -27.96 -2.44
C PRO A 751 -30.59 -27.11 -3.58
N VAL A 752 -29.46 -27.54 -4.14
CA VAL A 752 -28.86 -26.89 -5.31
C VAL A 752 -29.65 -27.26 -6.56
N TYR A 753 -30.13 -26.23 -7.26
CA TYR A 753 -30.82 -26.33 -8.54
C TYR A 753 -30.06 -25.56 -9.61
N TYR A 754 -30.34 -25.87 -10.87
CA TYR A 754 -29.84 -25.11 -12.01
C TYR A 754 -30.86 -25.03 -13.14
N ARG A 755 -30.63 -24.09 -14.04
CA ARG A 755 -31.34 -23.91 -15.31
C ARG A 755 -30.31 -23.82 -16.45
N LEU A 756 -30.72 -24.18 -17.65
CA LEU A 756 -29.94 -24.04 -18.88
C LEU A 756 -30.68 -23.12 -19.85
N SER A 757 -29.96 -22.20 -20.48
CA SER A 757 -30.52 -21.27 -21.47
C SER A 757 -29.45 -20.89 -22.49
N GLU A 758 -29.82 -20.78 -23.77
CA GLU A 758 -28.97 -20.20 -24.82
C GLU A 758 -28.80 -18.67 -24.65
N ASP A 759 -29.73 -18.03 -23.94
CA ASP A 759 -29.71 -16.59 -23.64
C ASP A 759 -29.56 -16.39 -22.12
N PRO A 760 -28.43 -15.82 -21.65
CA PRO A 760 -28.20 -15.60 -20.23
C PRO A 760 -29.15 -14.55 -19.62
N LEU A 761 -29.99 -13.89 -20.43
CA LEU A 761 -31.01 -12.95 -20.00
C LEU A 761 -32.39 -13.60 -19.80
N ALA A 762 -32.53 -14.91 -20.08
CA ALA A 762 -33.83 -15.56 -20.24
C ALA A 762 -34.03 -16.85 -19.42
N PHE A 763 -33.55 -16.90 -18.16
CA PHE A 763 -33.67 -18.11 -17.33
C PHE A 763 -35.10 -18.41 -16.81
N LEU A 764 -36.00 -17.42 -16.74
CA LEU A 764 -37.30 -17.56 -16.06
C LEU A 764 -38.16 -18.73 -16.56
N ASN A 765 -38.11 -19.00 -17.87
CA ASN A 765 -38.90 -20.05 -18.52
C ASN A 765 -38.10 -21.35 -18.75
N ALA A 766 -36.80 -21.35 -18.45
CA ALA A 766 -35.98 -22.55 -18.56
C ALA A 766 -36.42 -23.61 -17.53
N THR A 767 -36.30 -24.89 -17.90
CA THR A 767 -36.59 -25.97 -16.96
C THR A 767 -35.54 -25.98 -15.87
N HIS A 768 -35.99 -26.08 -14.62
CA HIS A 768 -35.09 -26.24 -13.48
C HIS A 768 -34.77 -27.72 -13.22
N HIS A 769 -33.56 -27.99 -12.75
CA HIS A 769 -33.08 -29.33 -12.45
C HIS A 769 -32.38 -29.33 -11.09
N GLN A 770 -32.65 -30.34 -10.26
CA GLN A 770 -31.88 -30.55 -9.04
C GLN A 770 -30.52 -31.18 -9.39
N VAL A 771 -29.45 -30.73 -8.75
CA VAL A 771 -28.17 -31.45 -8.80
C VAL A 771 -28.29 -32.70 -7.94
N VAL A 772 -28.12 -33.88 -8.53
CA VAL A 772 -28.16 -35.17 -7.84
C VAL A 772 -27.03 -36.04 -8.39
N SER A 773 -26.03 -36.37 -7.58
CA SER A 773 -24.95 -37.25 -8.05
C SER A 773 -25.45 -38.68 -8.27
N ASP A 774 -24.67 -39.46 -9.00
CA ASP A 774 -24.90 -40.87 -9.32
C ASP A 774 -25.07 -41.78 -8.10
N ASP A 775 -24.48 -41.42 -6.95
CA ASP A 775 -24.70 -42.11 -5.67
C ASP A 775 -25.95 -41.63 -4.89
N GLY A 776 -26.73 -40.72 -5.47
CA GLY A 776 -27.95 -40.15 -4.88
C GLY A 776 -27.70 -38.97 -3.92
N THR A 777 -26.47 -38.49 -3.79
CA THR A 777 -26.18 -37.30 -2.95
C THR A 777 -26.82 -36.05 -3.54
N LYS A 778 -27.46 -35.25 -2.67
CA LYS A 778 -28.12 -34.00 -3.04
C LYS A 778 -27.43 -32.82 -2.35
N PRO A 779 -26.54 -32.07 -3.03
CA PRO A 779 -25.92 -30.88 -2.44
C PRO A 779 -26.98 -29.83 -2.05
N ALA A 780 -26.69 -29.10 -0.99
CA ALA A 780 -27.54 -28.02 -0.50
C ALA A 780 -26.72 -26.81 -0.03
N GLY A 781 -27.36 -25.65 -0.01
CA GLY A 781 -26.81 -24.38 0.45
C GLY A 781 -25.83 -23.73 -0.53
N SER A 782 -25.89 -22.41 -0.60
CA SER A 782 -24.92 -21.46 -1.19
C SER A 782 -24.00 -22.01 -2.28
N PRO A 783 -24.52 -22.31 -3.49
CA PRO A 783 -23.73 -22.90 -4.55
C PRO A 783 -22.77 -21.90 -5.23
N TYR A 784 -21.80 -22.45 -5.95
CA TYR A 784 -20.94 -21.73 -6.88
C TYR A 784 -20.62 -22.61 -8.08
N VAL A 785 -20.73 -22.10 -9.30
CA VAL A 785 -20.46 -22.85 -10.54
C VAL A 785 -19.33 -22.23 -11.36
N VAL A 786 -18.53 -23.08 -11.96
CA VAL A 786 -17.56 -22.74 -13.02
C VAL A 786 -17.60 -23.82 -14.10
N TRP A 787 -17.06 -23.52 -15.28
CA TRP A 787 -16.80 -24.52 -16.31
C TRP A 787 -15.31 -24.54 -16.65
N SER A 788 -14.77 -25.75 -16.85
CA SER A 788 -13.42 -25.99 -17.32
C SER A 788 -13.44 -26.76 -18.64
N SER A 789 -12.53 -26.46 -19.55
CA SER A 789 -12.33 -27.27 -20.77
C SER A 789 -11.67 -28.63 -20.51
N CYS A 790 -11.26 -28.93 -19.27
CA CYS A 790 -10.74 -30.24 -18.88
C CYS A 790 -11.84 -31.31 -18.94
N GLY A 791 -11.47 -32.55 -19.29
CA GLY A 791 -12.34 -33.72 -19.09
C GLY A 791 -13.10 -34.24 -20.31
N GLY A 792 -12.89 -33.67 -21.50
CA GLY A 792 -13.47 -34.17 -22.76
C GLY A 792 -13.97 -33.06 -23.68
N GLU A 793 -14.70 -33.43 -24.73
CA GLU A 793 -15.24 -32.48 -25.74
C GLU A 793 -16.20 -31.45 -25.12
N ASN A 794 -16.98 -31.86 -24.12
CA ASN A 794 -17.91 -30.99 -23.41
C ASN A 794 -17.27 -30.21 -22.24
N GLY A 795 -15.98 -30.44 -21.98
CA GLY A 795 -15.33 -30.00 -20.75
C GLY A 795 -15.99 -30.59 -19.49
N THR A 796 -15.92 -29.85 -18.39
CA THR A 796 -16.45 -30.22 -17.08
C THR A 796 -17.06 -29.00 -16.39
N ILE A 797 -18.37 -29.06 -16.13
CA ILE A 797 -19.05 -28.16 -15.19
C ILE A 797 -18.64 -28.59 -13.79
N VAL A 798 -18.28 -27.64 -12.92
CA VAL A 798 -17.93 -27.91 -11.51
C VAL A 798 -18.80 -27.05 -10.61
N VAL A 799 -19.47 -27.69 -9.65
CA VAL A 799 -20.34 -27.05 -8.66
C VAL A 799 -19.81 -27.34 -7.27
N SER A 800 -19.72 -26.30 -6.44
CA SER A 800 -19.55 -26.39 -4.99
C SER A 800 -20.86 -26.05 -4.30
N CYS A 801 -21.04 -26.49 -3.05
CA CYS A 801 -22.15 -26.08 -2.18
C CYS A 801 -21.65 -25.76 -0.77
N GLY A 802 -22.46 -25.08 0.02
CA GLY A 802 -22.07 -24.60 1.36
C GLY A 802 -22.20 -25.63 2.48
N THR A 803 -22.74 -26.82 2.22
CA THR A 803 -22.99 -27.84 3.25
C THR A 803 -22.09 -29.08 3.13
N MET A 804 -21.30 -29.18 2.05
CA MET A 804 -20.48 -30.35 1.76
C MET A 804 -19.08 -29.93 1.31
N SER A 805 -18.07 -30.74 1.63
CA SER A 805 -16.70 -30.49 1.21
C SER A 805 -16.45 -30.95 -0.22
N GLN A 806 -17.22 -31.91 -0.74
CA GLN A 806 -17.06 -32.44 -2.08
C GLN A 806 -17.34 -31.39 -3.17
N ILE A 807 -16.83 -31.62 -4.37
CA ILE A 807 -17.27 -30.94 -5.60
C ILE A 807 -18.17 -31.86 -6.41
N PHE A 808 -19.08 -31.27 -7.17
CA PHE A 808 -20.02 -31.96 -8.04
C PHE A 808 -19.70 -31.61 -9.49
N THR A 809 -19.48 -32.61 -10.35
CA THR A 809 -19.09 -32.34 -11.74
C THR A 809 -20.07 -32.92 -12.74
N ASN A 810 -20.17 -32.29 -13.91
CA ASN A 810 -20.96 -32.79 -15.04
C ASN A 810 -20.17 -32.62 -16.35
N GLN A 811 -19.96 -33.72 -17.08
CA GLN A 811 -19.26 -33.74 -18.39
C GLN A 811 -20.22 -33.96 -19.57
N ALA A 812 -21.52 -33.80 -19.33
CA ALA A 812 -22.59 -33.97 -20.31
C ALA A 812 -23.45 -32.71 -20.39
N LEU A 813 -22.82 -31.54 -20.35
CA LEU A 813 -23.44 -30.22 -20.53
C LEU A 813 -24.65 -29.98 -19.61
N GLY A 814 -24.58 -30.48 -18.37
CA GLY A 814 -25.66 -30.32 -17.41
C GLY A 814 -26.79 -31.36 -17.55
N HIS A 815 -26.58 -32.49 -18.24
CA HIS A 815 -27.55 -33.57 -18.24
C HIS A 815 -27.85 -34.04 -16.80
N PRO A 816 -29.12 -34.10 -16.34
CA PRO A 816 -29.46 -34.35 -14.94
C PRO A 816 -28.92 -35.66 -14.35
N ASP A 817 -28.79 -36.71 -15.15
CA ASP A 817 -28.29 -38.03 -14.70
C ASP A 817 -26.76 -38.17 -14.73
N ALA A 818 -26.03 -37.10 -15.10
CA ALA A 818 -24.58 -37.17 -15.33
C ALA A 818 -23.73 -36.51 -14.23
N TRP A 819 -24.35 -36.08 -13.12
CA TRP A 819 -23.61 -35.49 -12.01
C TRP A 819 -22.82 -36.56 -11.24
N LYS A 820 -21.56 -36.24 -10.96
CA LYS A 820 -20.63 -37.05 -10.14
C LYS A 820 -20.17 -36.24 -8.94
N LYS A 821 -19.75 -36.89 -7.88
CA LYS A 821 -19.25 -36.27 -6.64
C LYS A 821 -17.81 -36.71 -6.39
N TRP A 822 -16.95 -35.77 -6.00
CA TRP A 822 -15.53 -36.03 -5.77
C TRP A 822 -15.01 -35.37 -4.49
N GLU A 823 -14.10 -36.07 -3.82
CA GLU A 823 -13.42 -35.54 -2.63
C GLU A 823 -12.35 -34.52 -3.01
N VAL A 824 -12.25 -33.46 -2.21
CA VAL A 824 -11.25 -32.40 -2.35
C VAL A 824 -10.72 -32.00 -0.97
N PRO A 825 -9.49 -31.46 -0.87
CA PRO A 825 -8.88 -31.15 0.43
C PRO A 825 -9.45 -29.89 1.11
N GLN A 826 -10.06 -28.98 0.34
CA GLN A 826 -10.65 -27.77 0.91
C GLN A 826 -11.89 -28.13 1.76
N PRO A 827 -12.02 -27.62 3.01
CA PRO A 827 -13.18 -27.88 3.84
C PRO A 827 -14.47 -27.31 3.23
N THR A 828 -15.60 -27.72 3.82
CA THR A 828 -16.87 -27.02 3.67
C THR A 828 -16.72 -25.57 4.13
N ALA A 829 -17.35 -24.64 3.41
CA ALA A 829 -17.46 -23.25 3.79
C ALA A 829 -18.73 -22.66 3.15
N TYR A 830 -19.34 -21.67 3.79
CA TYR A 830 -20.48 -20.96 3.23
C TYR A 830 -20.07 -20.23 1.93
N THR A 831 -20.85 -20.45 0.86
CA THR A 831 -20.62 -19.95 -0.49
C THR A 831 -19.19 -20.15 -1.03
N ARG A 832 -18.62 -21.33 -0.75
CA ARG A 832 -17.26 -21.71 -1.16
C ARG A 832 -17.08 -21.53 -2.67
N ALA A 833 -16.20 -20.61 -3.05
CA ALA A 833 -16.00 -20.16 -4.42
C ALA A 833 -15.04 -21.08 -5.19
N LEU A 834 -15.23 -21.10 -6.50
CA LEU A 834 -14.41 -21.88 -7.44
C LEU A 834 -13.78 -20.94 -8.47
N LEU A 835 -12.59 -21.27 -8.94
CA LEU A 835 -11.93 -20.60 -10.06
C LEU A 835 -11.14 -21.61 -10.88
N VAL A 836 -11.35 -21.60 -12.20
CA VAL A 836 -10.58 -22.39 -13.18
C VAL A 836 -9.48 -21.47 -13.72
N PHE A 837 -8.24 -21.94 -13.72
CA PHE A 837 -7.12 -21.16 -14.23
C PHE A 837 -7.15 -21.10 -15.76
N GLU A 838 -6.99 -19.89 -16.33
CA GLU A 838 -7.04 -19.69 -17.79
C GLU A 838 -5.90 -20.43 -18.52
N GLU A 839 -4.68 -20.42 -17.97
CA GLU A 839 -3.51 -21.06 -18.61
C GLU A 839 -3.49 -22.59 -18.49
N ASP A 840 -4.08 -23.14 -17.42
CA ASP A 840 -4.17 -24.59 -17.20
C ASP A 840 -5.57 -24.94 -16.68
N PRO A 841 -6.54 -25.21 -17.58
CA PRO A 841 -7.91 -25.55 -17.21
C PRO A 841 -8.02 -26.83 -16.36
N ASP A 842 -6.97 -27.64 -16.26
CA ASP A 842 -6.94 -28.78 -15.33
C ASP A 842 -6.84 -28.31 -13.86
N LEU A 843 -6.36 -27.10 -13.59
CA LEU A 843 -6.26 -26.55 -12.25
C LEU A 843 -7.57 -25.87 -11.82
N LEU A 844 -8.04 -26.25 -10.63
CA LEU A 844 -9.19 -25.69 -9.98
C LEU A 844 -8.79 -25.14 -8.60
N MET A 845 -8.95 -23.84 -8.39
CA MET A 845 -8.92 -23.24 -7.07
C MET A 845 -10.28 -23.38 -6.38
N ILE A 846 -10.26 -23.76 -5.11
CA ILE A 846 -11.42 -23.88 -4.22
C ILE A 846 -11.14 -23.03 -2.99
N MET A 847 -11.93 -21.96 -2.78
CA MET A 847 -11.68 -20.95 -1.75
C MET A 847 -12.87 -20.79 -0.81
N GLY A 848 -12.61 -20.72 0.50
CA GLY A 848 -13.64 -20.55 1.53
C GLY A 848 -13.23 -19.60 2.65
N ALA A 849 -14.21 -19.05 3.36
CA ALA A 849 -14.04 -18.16 4.51
C ALA A 849 -14.83 -18.64 5.75
N GLY A 850 -14.97 -19.96 5.91
CA GLY A 850 -15.62 -20.58 7.07
C GLY A 850 -17.14 -20.72 6.99
N ASP A 851 -17.78 -20.95 8.15
CA ASP A 851 -19.18 -21.31 8.29
C ASP A 851 -20.07 -20.10 8.70
N LEU A 852 -21.39 -20.23 8.52
CA LEU A 852 -22.37 -19.25 9.01
C LEU A 852 -22.34 -19.09 10.55
N PRO A 853 -22.71 -17.91 11.09
CA PRO A 853 -22.77 -17.71 12.53
C PRO A 853 -23.91 -18.51 13.21
N PRO A 854 -23.75 -18.96 14.48
CA PRO A 854 -22.56 -18.77 15.33
C PRO A 854 -21.40 -19.66 14.89
N GLY A 855 -20.30 -19.02 14.49
CA GLY A 855 -19.17 -19.70 13.85
C GLY A 855 -18.18 -20.28 14.85
N LYS A 856 -17.37 -21.22 14.36
CA LYS A 856 -16.06 -21.51 14.96
C LYS A 856 -15.10 -20.37 14.57
N VAL A 857 -13.86 -20.41 15.04
CA VAL A 857 -12.80 -19.49 14.58
C VAL A 857 -12.66 -19.68 13.05
N ASN A 858 -13.25 -18.78 12.26
CA ASN A 858 -13.25 -18.84 10.79
C ASN A 858 -11.93 -18.27 10.27
N GLU A 859 -11.44 -18.81 9.17
CA GLU A 859 -10.28 -18.29 8.44
C GLU A 859 -10.59 -18.29 6.93
N VAL A 860 -9.88 -17.45 6.19
CA VAL A 860 -9.91 -17.47 4.72
C VAL A 860 -8.80 -18.41 4.25
N SER A 861 -9.16 -19.44 3.49
CA SER A 861 -8.20 -20.40 2.94
C SER A 861 -8.58 -20.86 1.54
N ALA A 862 -7.59 -21.40 0.82
CA ALA A 862 -7.80 -21.99 -0.50
C ALA A 862 -7.01 -23.28 -0.68
N SER A 863 -7.49 -24.12 -1.61
CA SER A 863 -6.76 -25.24 -2.17
C SER A 863 -6.75 -25.13 -3.69
N VAL A 864 -5.70 -25.63 -4.34
CA VAL A 864 -5.63 -25.81 -5.78
C VAL A 864 -5.45 -27.29 -6.07
N VAL A 865 -6.33 -27.85 -6.88
CA VAL A 865 -6.33 -29.28 -7.25
C VAL A 865 -6.28 -29.44 -8.77
N ARG A 866 -5.85 -30.62 -9.24
CA ARG A 866 -6.01 -31.03 -10.64
C ARG A 866 -7.29 -31.81 -10.82
N LEU A 867 -8.18 -31.33 -11.69
CA LEU A 867 -9.45 -32.01 -12.03
C LEU A 867 -9.19 -33.42 -12.55
N SER A 868 -8.18 -33.59 -13.40
CA SER A 868 -7.80 -34.89 -13.98
C SER A 868 -7.26 -35.89 -12.94
N GLU A 869 -6.86 -35.43 -11.76
CA GLU A 869 -6.47 -36.28 -10.63
C GLU A 869 -7.67 -36.57 -9.73
N VAL A 870 -8.45 -35.53 -9.41
CA VAL A 870 -9.65 -35.62 -8.57
C VAL A 870 -10.71 -36.53 -9.19
N MET A 871 -10.93 -36.43 -10.50
CA MET A 871 -11.97 -37.18 -11.22
C MET A 871 -11.57 -38.62 -11.60
N LYS A 872 -10.42 -39.10 -11.09
CA LYS A 872 -9.98 -40.51 -11.21
C LYS A 872 -10.08 -41.29 -9.90
N ALA A 873 -10.21 -40.58 -8.77
CA ALA A 873 -10.29 -41.14 -7.42
C ALA A 873 -11.71 -41.56 -7.10
#